data_AF-A0A9W2XSC3-F1
#
_entry.id   AF-A0A9W2XSC3-F1
#
_cell.length_a   1.000
_cell.length_b   1.000
_cell.length_c   1.000
_cell.angle_alpha   90.00
_cell.angle_beta   90.00
_cell.angle_gamma   90.00
#
_symmetry.space_group_name_H-M   'P 1'
#
loop_
_entity.id
_entity.type
_entity.pdbx_description
1 polymer ?
#
loop_
_entity_poly.entity_id
_entity_poly.type
_entity_poly.pdbx_seq_one_letter_code
_entity_poly.pdbx_strand_id
1 'polypeptide(L)'
;MFKGRHSHSSTMLVSLRPSPSSRQDKHLISPSSSPHCHPSPPDQSPRRCPPLRLALPFLSSLLLLSILLLPVGESRRGGPGTGPGGAPGGHGGQRGGNTQRGVVIPPQYSPGSQPLPPINPKLISSLSIAVILVGNSSEVALGAGLEKEDFLHIPYPPKVEVVTMNETDPKSIINQICTQMTRNSLQGVVFGDDTDQEAIAQILDFISAQTHIPILGIRGGSSMVMAAKDDHSMFFQFAPSFEQQASIMLNIMKEYDWYIFSIVTTYYPGYQDFVNKIRSTIENSFVGWELEEVLLLDMSVDDGDSKIQNQLKKLQSPVILLYCTKEEATTIFEVAHSVGLTGYGFTWIVPSLVAGDADQVPSVFPTGLISVSYDEWDYNIEARVRDAVAVIATATSTMMLDRGPHTLLKSSCLGTLDKKSSNTGHSKEILRYLMNVTFEGRNLSFSEKGHQMFPKLVVLLLEKDRQWDRVGKWERGSLTMRYHVWPHFELFAGAEEQEDHLSIVTLEEVPFVIVEDVDPLSGTCMRNTVPCRKQLKLSNQTGDSGIYMKRCCKGFCIDILKKIAKTVKFTYDLYLVTNGKHGKKVNGTWNGMVGEVVLKNAHMAVGSLTINEERSEVIDFSVPFIETGISVMVSRSNGTVSPSAFLEPFSADVWVMMFVMLLIVSAVAVFVFEYFSPVGYNRCLADGREAEGTDVDRAAHPTIIAVIYQ
;
A
#
# COMPACT_ATOMS: atom_id res chain seq x y z
N MET A 1 -12.32 39.35 -42.34
CA MET A 1 -13.07 38.10 -42.65
C MET A 1 -12.25 36.92 -42.16
N PHE A 2 -12.46 36.46 -40.93
CA PHE A 2 -11.98 35.17 -40.42
C PHE A 2 -12.88 34.78 -39.26
N LYS A 3 -13.59 33.65 -39.36
CA LYS A 3 -14.57 33.18 -38.37
C LYS A 3 -14.33 31.69 -38.13
N GLY A 4 -13.42 31.38 -37.21
CA GLY A 4 -13.07 30.01 -36.82
C GLY A 4 -13.06 29.90 -35.30
N ARG A 5 -14.16 29.46 -34.70
CA ARG A 5 -14.21 29.07 -33.28
C ARG A 5 -13.82 27.59 -33.18
N HIS A 6 -12.55 27.31 -32.93
CA HIS A 6 -12.13 26.00 -32.42
C HIS A 6 -11.92 26.12 -30.90
N SER A 7 -12.92 25.69 -30.14
CA SER A 7 -12.78 25.45 -28.70
C SER A 7 -12.45 23.98 -28.51
N HIS A 8 -11.20 23.68 -28.16
CA HIS A 8 -10.71 22.32 -27.91
C HIS A 8 -10.76 22.04 -26.42
N SER A 9 -11.95 21.67 -25.96
CA SER A 9 -12.21 21.38 -24.55
C SER A 9 -11.69 20.00 -24.14
N SER A 10 -11.40 19.83 -22.85
CA SER A 10 -10.96 18.57 -22.25
C SER A 10 -12.14 17.78 -21.68
N THR A 11 -12.16 16.48 -21.95
CA THR A 11 -13.25 15.55 -21.61
C THR A 11 -12.74 14.33 -20.86
N MET A 12 -13.50 13.92 -19.85
CA MET A 12 -13.06 12.93 -18.86
C MET A 12 -13.63 11.54 -19.12
N LEU A 13 -14.75 11.41 -19.83
CA LEU A 13 -15.36 10.12 -20.12
C LEU A 13 -15.48 9.89 -21.62
N VAL A 14 -15.16 8.66 -21.99
CA VAL A 14 -15.47 8.02 -23.25
C VAL A 14 -16.29 6.77 -22.94
N SER A 15 -17.29 6.45 -23.76
CA SER A 15 -18.10 5.24 -23.63
C SER A 15 -18.49 4.70 -25.02
N LEU A 16 -19.12 3.53 -25.05
CA LEU A 16 -19.63 2.88 -26.26
C LEU A 16 -21.09 2.44 -26.02
N ARG A 17 -22.00 2.90 -26.88
CA ARG A 17 -23.43 2.54 -26.80
C ARG A 17 -23.71 1.08 -27.20
N PRO A 18 -24.55 0.36 -26.43
CA PRO A 18 -25.47 -0.65 -26.97
C PRO A 18 -26.52 0.00 -27.89
N SER A 19 -27.03 -0.74 -28.87
CA SER A 19 -27.98 -0.22 -29.88
C SER A 19 -29.36 0.11 -29.29
N PRO A 20 -29.90 1.34 -29.45
CA PRO A 20 -31.21 1.70 -28.91
C PRO A 20 -32.37 1.29 -29.83
N SER A 21 -33.35 0.58 -29.28
CA SER A 21 -34.68 0.42 -29.89
C SER A 21 -35.58 1.63 -29.60
N SER A 22 -36.48 1.97 -30.52
CA SER A 22 -37.22 3.25 -30.49
C SER A 22 -38.46 3.23 -29.58
N ARG A 23 -38.69 4.30 -28.78
CA ARG A 23 -40.04 4.91 -28.64
C ARG A 23 -40.13 6.30 -27.98
N GLN A 24 -40.56 7.27 -28.81
CA GLN A 24 -41.56 8.33 -28.60
C GLN A 24 -41.49 9.33 -27.42
N ASP A 25 -41.77 10.59 -27.78
CA ASP A 25 -41.76 11.81 -26.97
C ASP A 25 -42.95 11.98 -26.00
N LYS A 26 -42.77 12.90 -25.03
CA LYS A 26 -43.80 13.90 -24.65
C LYS A 26 -43.21 15.10 -23.90
N HIS A 27 -43.61 16.31 -24.30
CA HIS A 27 -43.32 17.57 -23.59
C HIS A 27 -44.19 17.73 -22.32
N LEU A 28 -43.76 18.57 -21.36
CA LEU A 28 -44.46 19.84 -21.01
C LEU A 28 -43.72 20.71 -19.95
N ILE A 29 -43.56 22.00 -20.28
CA ILE A 29 -43.69 23.22 -19.42
C ILE A 29 -42.77 23.46 -18.19
N SER A 30 -42.33 24.73 -18.07
CA SER A 30 -41.80 25.39 -16.88
C SER A 30 -42.55 26.71 -16.60
N PRO A 31 -42.43 27.30 -15.39
CA PRO A 31 -42.42 28.76 -15.27
C PRO A 31 -41.36 29.31 -14.29
N SER A 32 -41.33 30.64 -14.11
CA SER A 32 -40.20 31.44 -13.59
C SER A 32 -40.60 32.51 -12.57
N SER A 33 -39.70 32.91 -11.64
CA SER A 33 -39.62 34.31 -11.10
C SER A 33 -38.45 34.60 -10.11
N SER A 34 -37.39 35.28 -10.59
CA SER A 34 -36.84 36.61 -10.15
C SER A 34 -36.65 36.98 -8.62
N PRO A 35 -36.11 38.15 -8.19
CA PRO A 35 -34.98 38.18 -7.22
C PRO A 35 -35.08 39.18 -6.02
N HIS A 36 -34.02 39.32 -5.20
CA HIS A 36 -33.87 40.36 -4.14
C HIS A 36 -32.40 40.83 -3.94
N CYS A 37 -32.20 42.04 -3.37
CA CYS A 37 -30.89 42.70 -3.19
C CYS A 37 -30.75 43.51 -1.86
N HIS A 38 -29.51 43.59 -1.32
CA HIS A 38 -28.96 44.61 -0.38
C HIS A 38 -29.60 44.74 1.04
N PRO A 39 -29.02 45.49 2.04
CA PRO A 39 -27.81 46.34 2.06
C PRO A 39 -26.80 46.10 3.25
N SER A 40 -25.84 47.02 3.44
CA SER A 40 -24.91 47.24 4.59
C SER A 40 -25.08 48.71 5.13
N PRO A 41 -24.26 49.38 6.00
CA PRO A 41 -23.02 49.07 6.80
C PRO A 41 -23.29 49.32 8.33
N PRO A 42 -22.59 50.09 9.24
CA PRO A 42 -21.22 50.69 9.34
C PRO A 42 -20.46 50.67 10.73
N ASP A 43 -19.19 51.14 10.72
CA ASP A 43 -18.37 51.91 11.69
C ASP A 43 -18.38 51.80 13.25
N GLN A 44 -17.17 51.74 13.86
CA GLN A 44 -16.62 52.76 14.80
C GLN A 44 -15.12 52.54 15.23
N SER A 45 -14.46 53.56 15.84
CA SER A 45 -13.02 53.60 16.27
C SER A 45 -12.75 54.86 17.17
N PRO A 46 -11.51 55.37 17.53
CA PRO A 46 -10.10 54.93 17.40
C PRO A 46 -9.22 55.19 18.70
N ARG A 47 -7.88 55.42 18.57
CA ARG A 47 -6.82 55.95 19.52
C ARG A 47 -5.87 54.88 20.14
N ARG A 48 -4.56 55.12 20.43
CA ARG A 48 -3.63 56.29 20.28
C ARG A 48 -2.13 55.82 20.17
N CYS A 49 -1.20 56.74 19.86
CA CYS A 49 0.22 56.53 19.43
C CYS A 49 1.25 57.05 20.48
N PRO A 50 2.57 57.33 20.20
CA PRO A 50 3.63 56.80 19.29
C PRO A 50 4.97 56.59 20.11
N PRO A 51 6.24 56.94 19.70
CA PRO A 51 6.95 57.03 18.39
C PRO A 51 8.36 56.36 18.32
N LEU A 52 8.89 56.10 17.09
CA LEU A 52 10.19 56.67 16.66
C LEU A 52 10.42 56.64 15.12
N ARG A 53 11.36 57.49 14.71
CA ARG A 53 11.84 57.90 13.37
C ARG A 53 12.66 56.78 12.64
N LEU A 54 13.09 56.86 11.37
CA LEU A 54 13.27 57.98 10.42
C LEU A 54 13.33 57.51 8.93
N ALA A 55 12.94 58.39 7.98
CA ALA A 55 13.38 58.53 6.57
C ALA A 55 13.14 57.43 5.47
N LEU A 56 12.88 57.94 4.26
CA LEU A 56 12.85 57.35 2.90
C LEU A 56 13.23 58.50 1.90
N PRO A 57 13.32 58.29 0.57
CA PRO A 57 14.12 57.33 -0.22
C PRO A 57 14.87 58.05 -1.39
N PHE A 58 15.41 57.30 -2.38
CA PHE A 58 15.17 57.45 -3.84
C PHE A 58 16.35 57.02 -4.75
N LEU A 59 16.03 56.43 -5.91
CA LEU A 59 16.77 56.46 -7.21
C LEU A 59 18.21 55.87 -7.21
N SER A 60 18.88 55.52 -8.32
CA SER A 60 18.46 55.17 -9.70
C SER A 60 19.63 54.48 -10.45
N SER A 61 19.36 53.31 -11.04
CA SER A 61 19.63 52.89 -12.44
C SER A 61 20.98 53.13 -13.17
N LEU A 62 21.48 52.03 -13.79
CA LEU A 62 22.35 51.84 -14.99
C LEU A 62 23.44 52.89 -15.36
N LEU A 63 24.68 52.55 -15.77
CA LEU A 63 25.29 51.36 -16.38
C LEU A 63 25.02 51.13 -17.90
N LEU A 64 25.80 51.83 -18.74
CA LEU A 64 26.27 51.42 -20.07
C LEU A 64 27.69 52.01 -20.31
N LEU A 65 28.52 51.65 -21.31
CA LEU A 65 28.94 50.35 -21.90
C LEU A 65 29.85 50.65 -23.12
N SER A 66 31.14 50.29 -23.10
CA SER A 66 32.05 50.27 -24.28
C SER A 66 33.51 49.96 -23.87
N ILE A 67 34.42 49.33 -24.63
CA ILE A 67 34.44 48.34 -25.75
C ILE A 67 35.95 47.93 -25.94
N LEU A 68 36.28 47.00 -26.87
CA LEU A 68 37.63 46.44 -27.22
C LEU A 68 38.08 45.25 -26.34
N LEU A 69 38.71 44.16 -26.84
CA LEU A 69 39.07 43.76 -28.23
C LEU A 69 39.19 42.21 -28.39
N LEU A 70 39.37 41.76 -29.64
CA LEU A 70 39.54 40.37 -30.16
C LEU A 70 41.04 39.93 -30.21
N PRO A 71 41.48 38.75 -30.73
CA PRO A 71 40.80 37.47 -31.07
C PRO A 71 41.53 36.15 -30.61
N VAL A 72 40.84 35.01 -30.79
CA VAL A 72 41.25 33.64 -31.23
C VAL A 72 42.72 33.15 -31.15
N GLY A 73 42.94 31.93 -30.63
CA GLY A 73 44.10 31.06 -30.94
C GLY A 73 44.07 29.66 -30.29
N GLU A 74 44.21 28.58 -31.07
CA GLU A 74 44.33 27.18 -30.61
C GLU A 74 45.80 26.69 -30.51
N SER A 75 46.10 25.66 -29.71
CA SER A 75 46.72 24.38 -30.16
C SER A 75 46.97 23.38 -28.99
N ARG A 76 47.79 22.33 -29.19
CA ARG A 76 47.66 20.98 -28.58
C ARG A 76 49.00 20.35 -28.07
N ARG A 77 48.89 19.47 -27.06
CA ARG A 77 49.75 18.30 -26.68
C ARG A 77 51.18 18.51 -26.12
N GLY A 78 51.55 17.71 -25.09
CA GLY A 78 52.95 17.35 -24.76
C GLY A 78 53.23 16.84 -23.32
N GLY A 79 54.01 15.75 -23.17
CA GLY A 79 54.71 15.24 -21.96
C GLY A 79 56.05 14.58 -22.39
N PRO A 80 56.86 13.81 -21.60
CA PRO A 80 56.82 13.36 -20.18
C PRO A 80 57.98 14.00 -19.34
N GLY A 81 58.53 13.52 -18.19
CA GLY A 81 58.21 12.44 -17.22
C GLY A 81 59.32 11.36 -17.02
N THR A 82 59.99 11.31 -15.85
CA THR A 82 61.10 10.36 -15.48
C THR A 82 61.26 10.13 -13.94
N GLY A 83 62.06 9.12 -13.53
CA GLY A 83 62.60 8.85 -12.16
C GLY A 83 64.10 8.44 -12.25
N PRO A 84 64.73 7.58 -11.40
CA PRO A 84 64.34 7.00 -10.07
C PRO A 84 65.52 6.93 -9.01
N GLY A 85 65.35 6.21 -7.88
CA GLY A 85 66.41 5.80 -6.92
C GLY A 85 66.60 6.69 -5.67
N GLY A 86 67.16 6.27 -4.51
CA GLY A 86 67.69 4.98 -4.02
C GLY A 86 67.97 5.00 -2.49
N ALA A 87 68.42 3.88 -1.89
CA ALA A 87 68.75 3.72 -0.44
C ALA A 87 70.30 3.85 -0.18
N PRO A 88 70.91 3.66 1.03
CA PRO A 88 70.37 3.21 2.34
C PRO A 88 70.98 3.85 3.64
N GLY A 89 70.57 3.37 4.84
CA GLY A 89 71.54 2.94 5.88
C GLY A 89 71.67 3.68 7.24
N GLY A 90 71.20 3.02 8.33
CA GLY A 90 71.69 3.17 9.72
C GLY A 90 71.22 4.39 10.56
N HIS A 91 71.31 4.41 11.91
CA HIS A 91 71.38 3.32 12.91
C HIS A 91 71.24 3.91 14.35
N GLY A 92 70.58 3.21 15.30
CA GLY A 92 70.77 3.41 16.77
C GLY A 92 69.55 3.80 17.64
N GLY A 93 69.56 3.33 18.90
CA GLY A 93 68.81 3.94 20.04
C GLY A 93 67.54 3.25 20.54
N GLN A 94 67.66 2.24 21.41
CA GLN A 94 66.51 1.58 22.07
C GLN A 94 65.88 2.42 23.21
N ARG A 95 64.54 2.40 23.34
CA ARG A 95 63.85 2.00 24.59
C ARG A 95 62.41 1.55 24.34
N GLY A 96 61.93 0.60 25.14
CA GLY A 96 60.73 -0.21 24.85
C GLY A 96 59.39 0.39 25.25
N GLY A 97 58.31 -0.22 24.74
CA GLY A 97 56.92 0.15 25.00
C GLY A 97 55.95 -0.52 24.02
N ASN A 98 55.91 -1.86 23.99
CA ASN A 98 55.22 -2.60 22.92
C ASN A 98 53.73 -2.81 23.22
N THR A 99 52.86 -2.01 22.59
CA THR A 99 51.40 -2.22 22.62
C THR A 99 50.78 -1.90 21.25
N GLN A 100 50.83 -2.86 20.31
CA GLN A 100 50.20 -2.72 18.99
C GLN A 100 48.85 -3.43 18.91
N ARG A 101 47.91 -2.78 18.22
CA ARG A 101 46.63 -3.36 17.82
C ARG A 101 46.86 -4.43 16.74
N GLY A 102 46.40 -5.66 16.99
CA GLY A 102 46.25 -6.67 15.95
C GLY A 102 44.91 -6.52 15.23
N VAL A 103 44.91 -6.69 13.91
CA VAL A 103 43.67 -6.80 13.11
C VAL A 103 43.04 -8.17 13.36
N VAL A 104 41.76 -8.21 13.71
CA VAL A 104 41.01 -9.47 13.85
C VAL A 104 40.55 -9.94 12.47
N ILE A 105 41.24 -10.95 11.96
CA ILE A 105 40.80 -11.77 10.82
C ILE A 105 39.65 -12.69 11.29
N PRO A 106 38.66 -13.04 10.45
CA PRO A 106 37.55 -13.90 10.87
C PRO A 106 38.04 -15.26 11.41
N PRO A 107 37.40 -15.82 12.46
CA PRO A 107 37.78 -17.13 12.99
C PRO A 107 37.52 -18.21 11.95
N GLN A 108 38.56 -19.00 11.63
CA GLN A 108 38.43 -20.20 10.82
C GLN A 108 37.65 -21.27 11.57
N TYR A 109 36.93 -22.13 10.83
CA TYR A 109 36.28 -23.31 11.38
C TYR A 109 37.30 -24.27 11.99
N SER A 110 37.14 -24.58 13.28
CA SER A 110 37.84 -25.69 13.93
C SER A 110 36.99 -26.96 13.85
N PRO A 111 37.39 -28.02 13.11
CA PRO A 111 36.74 -29.32 13.18
C PRO A 111 37.11 -30.00 14.51
N GLY A 112 36.37 -29.65 15.56
CA GLY A 112 36.68 -29.97 16.96
C GLY A 112 35.47 -30.45 17.76
N SER A 113 34.70 -31.39 17.21
CA SER A 113 33.69 -32.10 17.99
C SER A 113 34.34 -32.79 19.19
N GLN A 114 33.89 -32.47 20.40
CA GLN A 114 34.18 -33.33 21.55
C GLN A 114 33.66 -34.74 21.25
N PRO A 115 34.38 -35.81 21.59
CA PRO A 115 33.90 -37.16 21.38
C PRO A 115 32.62 -37.36 22.20
N LEU A 116 31.52 -37.68 21.52
CA LEU A 116 30.29 -38.13 22.18
C LEU A 116 30.63 -39.31 23.11
N PRO A 117 30.07 -39.35 24.35
CA PRO A 117 30.32 -40.46 25.25
C PRO A 117 29.89 -41.77 24.60
N PRO A 118 30.61 -42.89 24.85
CA PRO A 118 30.41 -44.15 24.11
C PRO A 118 28.95 -44.60 24.18
N ILE A 119 28.31 -44.66 23.01
CA ILE A 119 26.86 -44.79 22.90
C ILE A 119 26.44 -46.17 23.41
N ASN A 120 25.81 -46.21 24.58
CA ASN A 120 25.23 -47.43 25.12
C ASN A 120 24.01 -47.80 24.27
N PRO A 121 23.96 -48.96 23.60
CA PRO A 121 22.87 -49.29 22.67
C PRO A 121 21.50 -49.35 23.34
N LYS A 122 21.44 -49.59 24.67
CA LYS A 122 20.20 -49.52 25.45
C LYS A 122 19.60 -48.10 25.54
N LEU A 123 20.40 -47.07 25.29
CA LEU A 123 19.99 -45.66 25.28
C LEU A 123 19.42 -45.22 23.92
N ILE A 124 19.88 -45.84 22.83
CA ILE A 124 19.28 -45.64 21.50
C ILE A 124 17.86 -46.23 21.47
N SER A 125 17.66 -47.39 22.13
CA SER A 125 16.35 -48.03 22.25
C SER A 125 15.36 -47.32 23.20
N SER A 126 15.73 -46.20 23.83
CA SER A 126 14.87 -45.46 24.77
C SER A 126 14.41 -44.09 24.27
N LEU A 127 14.51 -43.82 22.96
CA LEU A 127 13.99 -42.60 22.32
C LEU A 127 13.01 -43.00 21.21
N SER A 128 11.79 -43.35 21.60
CA SER A 128 10.71 -43.85 20.74
C SER A 128 9.66 -42.77 20.49
N ILE A 129 9.32 -42.54 19.23
CA ILE A 129 8.28 -41.59 18.80
C ILE A 129 7.23 -42.36 18.01
N ALA A 130 5.94 -42.20 18.38
CA ALA A 130 4.84 -42.76 17.60
C ALA A 130 4.34 -41.74 16.58
N VAL A 131 4.10 -42.18 15.34
CA VAL A 131 3.42 -41.39 14.30
C VAL A 131 2.08 -42.08 14.04
N ILE A 132 0.98 -41.40 14.36
CA ILE A 132 -0.39 -41.91 14.17
C ILE A 132 -1.03 -41.12 13.04
N LEU A 133 -1.51 -41.81 12.01
CA LEU A 133 -2.24 -41.22 10.89
C LEU A 133 -3.62 -41.84 10.73
N VAL A 134 -4.64 -40.99 10.54
CA VAL A 134 -6.04 -41.39 10.39
C VAL A 134 -6.60 -40.92 9.06
N GLY A 135 -7.12 -41.85 8.25
CA GLY A 135 -7.68 -41.55 6.93
C GLY A 135 -6.96 -42.26 5.79
N ASN A 136 -7.26 -41.85 4.56
CA ASN A 136 -6.89 -42.60 3.35
C ASN A 136 -5.46 -42.32 2.85
N SER A 137 -4.75 -41.33 3.43
CA SER A 137 -3.34 -41.04 3.14
C SER A 137 -2.34 -42.11 3.64
N SER A 138 -2.82 -43.28 4.07
CA SER A 138 -2.12 -44.15 5.02
C SER A 138 -1.34 -45.34 4.45
N GLU A 139 -1.40 -45.65 3.15
CA GLU A 139 -0.70 -46.83 2.58
C GLU A 139 0.54 -46.54 1.72
N VAL A 140 0.63 -45.39 1.03
CA VAL A 140 1.58 -45.23 -0.11
C VAL A 140 2.87 -44.47 0.22
N ALA A 141 2.84 -43.55 1.20
CA ALA A 141 3.91 -42.57 1.41
C ALA A 141 5.01 -43.00 2.40
N LEU A 142 4.63 -43.28 3.65
CA LEU A 142 5.59 -43.29 4.78
C LEU A 142 6.39 -44.58 4.96
N GLY A 143 6.24 -45.56 4.08
CA GLY A 143 7.14 -46.71 4.01
C GLY A 143 8.56 -46.36 3.52
N ALA A 144 8.75 -45.17 2.93
CA ALA A 144 10.03 -44.73 2.35
C ALA A 144 10.58 -43.40 2.91
N GLY A 145 9.77 -42.58 3.58
CA GLY A 145 10.11 -41.19 3.94
C GLY A 145 10.73 -40.96 5.33
N LEU A 146 11.18 -42.01 6.02
CA LEU A 146 11.75 -41.95 7.38
C LEU A 146 13.01 -42.82 7.47
N GLU A 147 13.98 -42.56 6.60
CA GLU A 147 15.24 -43.28 6.62
C GLU A 147 16.07 -42.90 7.85
N LYS A 148 16.87 -43.84 8.37
CA LYS A 148 17.76 -43.56 9.52
C LYS A 148 18.81 -42.51 9.21
N GLU A 149 19.05 -42.26 7.92
CA GLU A 149 20.05 -41.34 7.39
C GLU A 149 19.64 -39.87 7.62
N ASP A 150 18.34 -39.57 7.56
CA ASP A 150 17.77 -38.23 7.83
C ASP A 150 18.03 -37.73 9.25
N PHE A 151 18.17 -38.65 10.20
CA PHE A 151 18.38 -38.33 11.62
C PHE A 151 19.84 -38.49 12.07
N LEU A 152 20.80 -38.75 11.16
CA LEU A 152 22.23 -38.85 11.50
C LEU A 152 22.83 -37.54 12.05
N HIS A 153 22.17 -36.40 11.81
CA HIS A 153 22.56 -35.11 12.37
C HIS A 153 22.03 -34.89 13.82
N ILE A 154 21.14 -35.76 14.31
CA ILE A 154 20.63 -35.69 15.69
C ILE A 154 21.52 -36.56 16.60
N PRO A 155 21.99 -36.04 17.77
CA PRO A 155 22.91 -36.77 18.65
C PRO A 155 22.41 -38.14 19.14
N TYR A 156 21.09 -38.31 19.25
CA TYR A 156 20.43 -39.58 19.52
C TYR A 156 19.28 -39.77 18.51
N PRO A 157 19.48 -40.55 17.42
CA PRO A 157 18.45 -40.73 16.41
C PRO A 157 17.24 -41.51 16.97
N PRO A 158 15.99 -41.10 16.66
CA PRO A 158 14.80 -41.71 17.22
C PRO A 158 14.48 -43.08 16.60
N LYS A 159 13.82 -43.94 17.37
CA LYS A 159 13.04 -45.07 16.85
C LYS A 159 11.64 -44.56 16.53
N VAL A 160 11.29 -44.49 15.25
CA VAL A 160 9.93 -44.10 14.82
C VAL A 160 9.05 -45.33 14.66
N GLU A 161 7.84 -45.27 15.21
CA GLU A 161 6.81 -46.31 15.13
C GLU A 161 5.61 -45.71 14.36
N VAL A 162 5.45 -46.06 13.09
CA VAL A 162 4.34 -45.56 12.26
C VAL A 162 3.11 -46.46 12.43
N VAL A 163 1.96 -45.82 12.61
CA VAL A 163 0.69 -46.45 13.00
C VAL A 163 -0.43 -45.81 12.19
N THR A 164 -1.26 -46.65 11.56
CA THR A 164 -2.41 -46.21 10.76
C THR A 164 -3.72 -46.55 11.45
N MET A 165 -4.76 -45.76 11.20
CA MET A 165 -6.10 -45.91 11.76
C MET A 165 -7.17 -45.51 10.74
N ASN A 166 -8.35 -46.14 10.82
CA ASN A 166 -9.47 -45.87 9.91
C ASN A 166 -10.64 -45.14 10.61
N GLU A 167 -10.62 -45.03 11.94
CA GLU A 167 -11.70 -44.48 12.76
C GLU A 167 -11.17 -43.28 13.56
N THR A 168 -11.80 -42.11 13.44
CA THR A 168 -11.47 -40.88 14.20
C THR A 168 -12.15 -40.80 15.57
N ASP A 169 -12.84 -41.85 16.01
CA ASP A 169 -13.63 -41.78 17.24
C ASP A 169 -12.74 -41.59 18.50
N PRO A 170 -13.21 -40.86 19.52
CA PRO A 170 -12.38 -40.51 20.68
C PRO A 170 -11.84 -41.74 21.43
N LYS A 171 -12.61 -42.84 21.45
CA LYS A 171 -12.25 -44.05 22.16
C LYS A 171 -11.16 -44.82 21.40
N SER A 172 -11.20 -44.88 20.07
CA SER A 172 -10.13 -45.49 19.27
C SER A 172 -8.84 -44.68 19.34
N ILE A 173 -8.91 -43.34 19.26
CA ILE A 173 -7.74 -42.45 19.42
C ILE A 173 -7.06 -42.68 20.79
N ILE A 174 -7.83 -42.64 21.88
CA ILE A 174 -7.31 -42.87 23.24
C ILE A 174 -6.73 -44.29 23.37
N ASN A 175 -7.46 -45.31 22.93
CA ASN A 175 -7.00 -46.71 23.02
C ASN A 175 -5.70 -46.95 22.24
N GLN A 176 -5.53 -46.36 21.06
CA GLN A 176 -4.33 -46.56 20.26
C GLN A 176 -3.12 -45.87 20.87
N ILE A 177 -3.25 -44.60 21.28
CA ILE A 177 -2.16 -43.87 21.97
C ILE A 177 -1.74 -44.62 23.25
N CYS A 178 -2.69 -45.01 24.09
CA CYS A 178 -2.41 -45.77 25.31
C CYS A 178 -1.82 -47.17 25.03
N THR A 179 -2.21 -47.84 23.94
CA THR A 179 -1.61 -49.11 23.52
C THR A 179 -0.15 -48.93 23.12
N GLN A 180 0.19 -47.86 22.39
CA GLN A 180 1.58 -47.59 22.00
C GLN A 180 2.44 -47.17 23.19
N MET A 181 1.93 -46.36 24.12
CA MET A 181 2.60 -46.03 25.41
C MET A 181 2.86 -47.28 26.27
N THR A 182 2.00 -48.29 26.19
CA THR A 182 2.16 -49.54 26.96
C THR A 182 3.19 -50.48 26.30
N ARG A 183 3.35 -50.42 24.97
CA ARG A 183 4.30 -51.26 24.21
C ARG A 183 5.71 -50.67 24.16
N ASN A 184 5.82 -49.37 23.97
CA ASN A 184 7.07 -48.62 23.85
C ASN A 184 7.09 -47.47 24.86
N SER A 185 8.24 -47.19 25.48
CA SER A 185 8.40 -46.00 26.31
C SER A 185 8.45 -44.77 25.39
N LEU A 186 7.31 -44.13 25.11
CA LEU A 186 7.21 -43.02 24.17
C LEU A 186 7.66 -41.68 24.77
N GLN A 187 8.41 -40.90 23.99
CA GLN A 187 8.83 -39.53 24.33
C GLN A 187 8.01 -38.46 23.60
N GLY A 188 7.23 -38.83 22.59
CA GLY A 188 6.31 -37.94 21.88
C GLY A 188 5.40 -38.71 20.93
N VAL A 189 4.31 -38.05 20.53
CA VAL A 189 3.37 -38.53 19.50
C VAL A 189 3.23 -37.46 18.42
N VAL A 190 3.37 -37.86 17.16
CA VAL A 190 2.93 -37.07 16.00
C VAL A 190 1.57 -37.60 15.59
N PHE A 191 0.59 -36.74 15.40
CA PHE A 191 -0.77 -37.10 14.97
C PHE A 191 -1.15 -36.27 13.74
N GLY A 192 -1.71 -36.93 12.74
CA GLY A 192 -2.29 -36.26 11.57
C GLY A 192 -3.53 -37.01 11.11
N ASP A 193 -4.49 -36.27 10.57
CA ASP A 193 -5.72 -36.83 10.04
C ASP A 193 -6.15 -36.12 8.75
N ASP A 194 -6.98 -36.81 7.97
CA ASP A 194 -7.57 -36.31 6.72
C ASP A 194 -9.02 -35.82 6.93
N THR A 195 -9.35 -35.28 8.12
CA THR A 195 -10.71 -34.83 8.45
C THR A 195 -10.76 -33.37 8.92
N ASP A 196 -11.92 -32.74 8.79
CA ASP A 196 -12.15 -31.37 9.25
C ASP A 196 -12.78 -31.31 10.66
N GLN A 197 -12.46 -32.28 11.53
CA GLN A 197 -13.07 -32.41 12.87
C GLN A 197 -12.21 -31.72 13.95
N GLU A 198 -12.62 -30.52 14.37
CA GLU A 198 -11.94 -29.71 15.40
C GLU A 198 -11.87 -30.40 16.77
N ALA A 199 -12.84 -31.29 17.05
CA ALA A 199 -12.88 -32.08 18.27
C ALA A 199 -11.62 -32.96 18.46
N ILE A 200 -10.96 -33.37 17.37
CA ILE A 200 -9.72 -34.17 17.42
C ILE A 200 -8.62 -33.42 18.16
N ALA A 201 -8.41 -32.12 17.88
CA ALA A 201 -7.43 -31.31 18.58
C ALA A 201 -7.70 -31.24 20.09
N GLN A 202 -8.98 -31.09 20.49
CA GLN A 202 -9.39 -31.03 21.90
C GLN A 202 -9.13 -32.36 22.64
N ILE A 203 -9.37 -33.49 21.96
CA ILE A 203 -9.08 -34.84 22.50
C ILE A 203 -7.56 -35.03 22.68
N LEU A 204 -6.75 -34.57 21.72
CA LEU A 204 -5.29 -34.63 21.81
C LEU A 204 -4.74 -33.72 22.92
N ASP A 205 -5.28 -32.51 23.10
CA ASP A 205 -4.91 -31.62 24.21
C ASP A 205 -5.21 -32.26 25.58
N PHE A 206 -6.38 -32.88 25.73
CA PHE A 206 -6.74 -33.63 26.93
C PHE A 206 -5.77 -34.80 27.20
N ILE A 207 -5.46 -35.63 26.20
CA ILE A 207 -4.52 -36.75 26.36
C ILE A 207 -3.12 -36.23 26.73
N SER A 208 -2.67 -35.17 26.08
CA SER A 208 -1.41 -34.46 26.37
C SER A 208 -1.36 -33.96 27.82
N ALA A 209 -2.42 -33.31 28.31
CA ALA A 209 -2.53 -32.83 29.69
C ALA A 209 -2.53 -33.97 30.73
N GLN A 210 -3.20 -35.09 30.45
CA GLN A 210 -3.23 -36.25 31.37
C GLN A 210 -1.95 -37.08 31.38
N THR A 211 -1.25 -37.19 30.24
CA THR A 211 -0.07 -38.06 30.09
C THR A 211 1.26 -37.33 30.24
N HIS A 212 1.26 -36.00 30.11
CA HIS A 212 2.43 -35.16 29.93
C HIS A 212 3.39 -35.66 28.83
N ILE A 213 2.87 -36.27 27.76
CA ILE A 213 3.61 -36.51 26.52
C ILE A 213 3.44 -35.27 25.61
N PRO A 214 4.50 -34.77 24.94
CA PRO A 214 4.33 -33.80 23.87
C PRO A 214 3.65 -34.42 22.64
N ILE A 215 2.53 -33.84 22.22
CA ILE A 215 1.75 -34.29 21.06
C ILE A 215 1.80 -33.21 19.99
N LEU A 216 2.11 -33.57 18.74
CA LEU A 216 2.24 -32.65 17.60
C LEU A 216 1.16 -32.95 16.54
N GLY A 217 0.22 -32.02 16.33
CA GLY A 217 -0.79 -32.08 15.27
C GLY A 217 -0.29 -31.49 13.93
N ILE A 218 -0.40 -32.26 12.83
CA ILE A 218 0.24 -31.92 11.53
C ILE A 218 -0.68 -31.76 10.30
N ARG A 219 -1.90 -32.31 10.31
CA ARG A 219 -2.91 -32.18 9.22
C ARG A 219 -4.32 -32.37 9.78
N GLY A 220 -5.33 -31.85 9.08
CA GLY A 220 -6.74 -32.04 9.43
C GLY A 220 -7.14 -31.47 10.79
N GLY A 221 -8.04 -32.16 11.46
CA GLY A 221 -8.64 -31.82 12.74
C GLY A 221 -7.62 -31.58 13.85
N SER A 222 -6.57 -32.41 13.92
CA SER A 222 -5.45 -32.22 14.84
C SER A 222 -4.65 -30.93 14.59
N SER A 223 -4.75 -30.35 13.39
CA SER A 223 -4.16 -29.05 13.04
C SER A 223 -5.13 -27.87 13.15
N MET A 224 -6.43 -28.09 13.42
CA MET A 224 -7.41 -27.02 13.58
C MET A 224 -7.13 -26.21 14.85
N VAL A 225 -7.19 -24.88 14.73
CA VAL A 225 -6.67 -23.95 15.74
C VAL A 225 -7.54 -23.94 16.99
N MET A 226 -6.94 -24.24 18.14
CA MET A 226 -7.58 -24.13 19.45
C MET A 226 -7.29 -22.77 20.10
N ALA A 227 -8.32 -22.16 20.70
CA ALA A 227 -8.20 -20.88 21.39
C ALA A 227 -7.61 -21.00 22.81
N ALA A 228 -8.03 -22.02 23.55
CA ALA A 228 -7.53 -22.36 24.88
C ALA A 228 -7.04 -23.81 24.90
N LYS A 229 -6.01 -24.07 25.71
CA LYS A 229 -5.40 -25.37 26.00
C LYS A 229 -5.18 -25.47 27.51
N ASP A 230 -5.04 -26.67 28.07
CA ASP A 230 -4.70 -26.80 29.51
C ASP A 230 -3.28 -26.30 29.83
N ASP A 231 -3.09 -25.60 30.94
CA ASP A 231 -1.79 -25.08 31.44
C ASP A 231 -0.70 -26.17 31.64
N HIS A 232 -1.08 -27.44 31.65
CA HIS A 232 -0.21 -28.62 31.80
C HIS A 232 -0.14 -29.49 30.54
N SER A 233 -0.81 -29.09 29.46
CA SER A 233 -0.68 -29.69 28.14
C SER A 233 0.65 -29.32 27.48
N MET A 234 1.18 -30.26 26.70
CA MET A 234 2.27 -30.06 25.75
C MET A 234 1.80 -30.35 24.32
N PHE A 235 0.59 -29.89 23.96
CA PHE A 235 0.01 -30.05 22.64
C PHE A 235 0.40 -28.91 21.69
N PHE A 236 1.26 -29.26 20.73
CA PHE A 236 1.80 -28.38 19.70
C PHE A 236 1.11 -28.61 18.36
N GLN A 237 0.97 -27.56 17.55
CA GLN A 237 0.32 -27.62 16.25
C GLN A 237 1.17 -26.92 15.20
N PHE A 238 1.33 -27.57 14.04
CA PHE A 238 2.05 -27.02 12.88
C PHE A 238 1.25 -25.95 12.14
N ALA A 239 -0.06 -25.88 12.37
CA ALA A 239 -0.91 -24.84 11.82
C ALA A 239 -0.60 -23.44 12.41
N PRO A 240 -0.85 -22.37 11.64
CA PRO A 240 -0.77 -21.00 12.16
C PRO A 240 -1.87 -20.71 13.18
N SER A 241 -1.51 -20.01 14.25
CA SER A 241 -2.48 -19.41 15.16
C SER A 241 -3.44 -18.46 14.41
N PHE A 242 -4.66 -18.31 14.93
CA PHE A 242 -5.65 -17.37 14.39
C PHE A 242 -5.11 -15.92 14.39
N GLU A 243 -4.17 -15.58 15.28
CA GLU A 243 -3.50 -14.28 15.31
C GLU A 243 -2.60 -14.03 14.09
N GLN A 244 -1.89 -15.06 13.61
CA GLN A 244 -1.09 -15.00 12.38
C GLN A 244 -2.01 -14.97 11.15
N GLN A 245 -3.08 -15.77 11.14
CA GLN A 245 -4.07 -15.78 10.05
C GLN A 245 -4.77 -14.41 9.92
N ALA A 246 -5.27 -13.84 11.02
CA ALA A 246 -5.88 -12.51 11.05
C ALA A 246 -4.94 -11.40 10.56
N SER A 247 -3.64 -11.48 10.91
CA SER A 247 -2.62 -10.56 10.38
C SER A 247 -2.46 -10.66 8.86
N ILE A 248 -2.59 -11.86 8.28
CA ILE A 248 -2.54 -12.04 6.82
C ILE A 248 -3.85 -11.59 6.16
N MET A 249 -5.01 -11.88 6.75
CA MET A 249 -6.31 -11.37 6.26
C MET A 249 -6.29 -9.83 6.20
N LEU A 250 -5.76 -9.17 7.24
CA LEU A 250 -5.53 -7.72 7.25
C LEU A 250 -4.50 -7.27 6.20
N ASN A 251 -3.41 -8.02 5.97
CA ASN A 251 -2.43 -7.68 4.94
C ASN A 251 -2.96 -7.88 3.50
N ILE A 252 -3.85 -8.84 3.26
CA ILE A 252 -4.57 -9.01 1.97
C ILE A 252 -5.49 -7.81 1.73
N MET A 253 -6.32 -7.46 2.72
CA MET A 253 -7.19 -6.28 2.62
C MET A 253 -6.38 -4.99 2.40
N LYS A 254 -5.25 -4.86 3.08
CA LYS A 254 -4.31 -3.76 2.90
C LYS A 254 -3.73 -3.74 1.47
N GLU A 255 -3.25 -4.87 0.94
CA GLU A 255 -2.68 -4.97 -0.42
C GLU A 255 -3.70 -4.56 -1.51
N TYR A 256 -5.00 -4.79 -1.29
CA TYR A 256 -6.06 -4.38 -2.22
C TYR A 256 -6.75 -3.06 -1.86
N ASP A 257 -6.21 -2.30 -0.90
CA ASP A 257 -6.76 -1.02 -0.41
C ASP A 257 -8.23 -1.14 0.09
N TRP A 258 -8.63 -2.34 0.56
CA TRP A 258 -9.94 -2.68 1.12
C TRP A 258 -10.08 -2.23 2.58
N TYR A 259 -10.29 -0.94 2.78
CA TYR A 259 -10.34 -0.35 4.12
C TYR A 259 -11.70 -0.43 4.83
N ILE A 260 -12.80 -0.66 4.09
CA ILE A 260 -14.16 -0.78 4.64
C ILE A 260 -14.55 -2.26 4.69
N PHE A 261 -14.84 -2.79 5.88
CA PHE A 261 -15.15 -4.22 6.06
C PHE A 261 -16.03 -4.48 7.29
N SER A 262 -16.64 -5.66 7.37
CA SER A 262 -17.34 -6.16 8.56
C SER A 262 -16.77 -7.51 9.02
N ILE A 263 -17.06 -7.87 10.27
CA ILE A 263 -16.71 -9.19 10.83
C ILE A 263 -18.00 -9.97 11.15
N VAL A 264 -18.03 -11.23 10.74
CA VAL A 264 -19.06 -12.20 11.11
C VAL A 264 -18.38 -13.34 11.86
N THR A 265 -18.81 -13.60 13.09
CA THR A 265 -18.30 -14.73 13.89
C THR A 265 -19.45 -15.58 14.42
N THR A 266 -19.22 -16.87 14.62
CA THR A 266 -20.10 -17.72 15.45
C THR A 266 -19.60 -17.74 16.90
N TYR A 267 -20.22 -18.58 17.74
CA TYR A 267 -19.73 -18.84 19.11
C TYR A 267 -18.50 -19.76 19.16
N TYR A 268 -17.88 -20.08 18.01
CA TYR A 268 -16.67 -20.92 17.94
C TYR A 268 -15.57 -20.44 18.90
N PRO A 269 -14.93 -21.35 19.68
CA PRO A 269 -13.90 -20.99 20.65
C PRO A 269 -12.78 -20.13 20.05
N GLY A 270 -12.60 -18.92 20.58
CA GLY A 270 -11.59 -17.95 20.12
C GLY A 270 -12.13 -16.73 19.37
N TYR A 271 -13.44 -16.68 19.08
CA TYR A 271 -14.04 -15.54 18.35
C TYR A 271 -13.73 -14.18 18.99
N GLN A 272 -13.70 -14.10 20.33
CA GLN A 272 -13.36 -12.87 21.06
C GLN A 272 -11.91 -12.46 20.82
N ASP A 273 -10.96 -13.38 20.89
CA ASP A 273 -9.54 -13.10 20.67
C ASP A 273 -9.26 -12.73 19.21
N PHE A 274 -9.93 -13.38 18.26
CA PHE A 274 -9.88 -13.03 16.83
C PHE A 274 -10.36 -11.58 16.59
N VAL A 275 -11.54 -11.22 17.10
CA VAL A 275 -12.09 -9.85 17.01
C VAL A 275 -11.20 -8.83 17.72
N ASN A 276 -10.69 -9.15 18.91
CA ASN A 276 -9.80 -8.27 19.68
C ASN A 276 -8.43 -8.10 19.00
N LYS A 277 -7.90 -9.14 18.35
CA LYS A 277 -6.67 -9.07 17.55
C LYS A 277 -6.85 -8.17 16.33
N ILE A 278 -7.97 -8.29 15.62
CA ILE A 278 -8.28 -7.44 14.47
C ILE A 278 -8.42 -5.98 14.92
N ARG A 279 -9.24 -5.70 15.95
CA ARG A 279 -9.42 -4.36 16.51
C ARG A 279 -8.10 -3.71 16.92
N SER A 280 -7.29 -4.41 17.73
CA SER A 280 -6.00 -3.88 18.19
C SER A 280 -4.98 -3.69 17.06
N THR A 281 -4.98 -4.53 16.02
CA THR A 281 -4.09 -4.35 14.85
C THR A 281 -4.51 -3.14 14.01
N ILE A 282 -5.81 -2.87 13.92
CA ILE A 282 -6.38 -1.70 13.24
C ILE A 282 -6.07 -0.41 13.99
N GLU A 283 -6.35 -0.35 15.29
CA GLU A 283 -6.11 0.82 16.17
C GLU A 283 -4.63 1.25 16.21
N ASN A 284 -3.71 0.29 16.12
CA ASN A 284 -2.27 0.56 16.06
C ASN A 284 -1.74 0.92 14.66
N SER A 285 -2.60 0.98 13.64
CA SER A 285 -2.19 1.26 12.26
C SER A 285 -2.57 2.68 11.81
N PHE A 286 -1.72 3.30 11.01
CA PHE A 286 -2.01 4.61 10.38
C PHE A 286 -2.99 4.50 9.19
N VAL A 287 -3.44 3.29 8.88
CA VAL A 287 -4.33 2.96 7.76
C VAL A 287 -5.77 3.34 8.11
N GLY A 288 -6.54 3.78 7.11
CA GLY A 288 -7.88 4.33 7.29
C GLY A 288 -9.00 3.32 7.36
N TRP A 289 -8.87 2.29 8.20
CA TRP A 289 -9.89 1.25 8.36
C TRP A 289 -11.22 1.81 8.86
N GLU A 290 -12.30 1.24 8.35
CA GLU A 290 -13.69 1.52 8.71
C GLU A 290 -14.38 0.16 8.93
N LEU A 291 -14.39 -0.28 10.19
CA LEU A 291 -15.10 -1.48 10.63
C LEU A 291 -16.57 -1.11 10.83
N GLU A 292 -17.44 -1.53 9.93
CA GLU A 292 -18.87 -1.16 9.97
C GLU A 292 -19.62 -1.93 11.06
N GLU A 293 -19.62 -3.26 11.00
CA GLU A 293 -20.38 -4.14 11.88
C GLU A 293 -19.56 -5.34 12.39
N VAL A 294 -19.94 -5.83 13.57
CA VAL A 294 -19.43 -7.09 14.15
C VAL A 294 -20.61 -7.95 14.56
N LEU A 295 -20.97 -8.91 13.70
CA LEU A 295 -22.09 -9.81 13.92
C LEU A 295 -21.64 -11.08 14.63
N LEU A 296 -22.28 -11.39 15.76
CA LEU A 296 -22.18 -12.69 16.42
C LEU A 296 -23.42 -13.52 16.07
N LEU A 297 -23.22 -14.60 15.30
CA LEU A 297 -24.26 -15.54 14.89
C LEU A 297 -24.38 -16.68 15.90
N ASP A 298 -25.62 -17.05 16.19
CA ASP A 298 -26.00 -18.09 17.14
C ASP A 298 -26.56 -19.28 16.36
N MET A 299 -25.72 -20.30 16.20
CA MET A 299 -26.00 -21.51 15.41
C MET A 299 -26.72 -22.60 16.24
N SER A 300 -27.09 -22.32 17.50
CA SER A 300 -27.56 -23.33 18.46
C SER A 300 -29.09 -23.54 18.50
N VAL A 301 -29.83 -22.89 17.59
CA VAL A 301 -31.31 -22.78 17.67
C VAL A 301 -31.94 -23.04 16.30
N ASP A 302 -32.89 -23.99 16.23
CA ASP A 302 -33.56 -24.43 14.99
C ASP A 302 -34.35 -23.33 14.24
N ASP A 303 -34.72 -22.24 14.91
CA ASP A 303 -35.36 -21.05 14.30
C ASP A 303 -34.31 -20.06 13.69
N GLY A 304 -33.10 -20.59 13.45
CA GLY A 304 -31.87 -19.85 13.19
C GLY A 304 -31.85 -19.09 11.86
N ASP A 305 -32.28 -19.71 10.75
CA ASP A 305 -32.13 -19.14 9.41
C ASP A 305 -32.76 -17.75 9.28
N SER A 306 -33.97 -17.57 9.82
CA SER A 306 -34.67 -16.27 9.77
C SER A 306 -33.94 -15.19 10.57
N LYS A 307 -33.37 -15.56 11.72
CA LYS A 307 -32.58 -14.70 12.61
C LYS A 307 -31.24 -14.35 11.97
N ILE A 308 -30.53 -15.33 11.39
CA ILE A 308 -29.27 -15.16 10.66
C ILE A 308 -29.49 -14.26 9.45
N GLN A 309 -30.50 -14.53 8.62
CA GLN A 309 -30.83 -13.74 7.43
C GLN A 309 -31.11 -12.28 7.79
N ASN A 310 -31.78 -12.02 8.91
CA ASN A 310 -32.08 -10.66 9.39
C ASN A 310 -30.88 -9.95 10.05
N GLN A 311 -29.84 -10.66 10.52
CA GLN A 311 -28.55 -10.03 10.87
C GLN A 311 -27.72 -9.76 9.61
N LEU A 312 -27.58 -10.74 8.70
CA LEU A 312 -26.80 -10.62 7.47
C LEU A 312 -27.30 -9.48 6.57
N LYS A 313 -28.61 -9.24 6.48
CA LYS A 313 -29.22 -8.08 5.77
C LYS A 313 -28.78 -6.69 6.26
N LYS A 314 -28.05 -6.59 7.38
CA LYS A 314 -27.45 -5.33 7.85
C LYS A 314 -26.13 -4.99 7.16
N LEU A 315 -25.41 -6.01 6.68
CA LEU A 315 -24.08 -5.85 6.10
C LEU A 315 -24.15 -5.05 4.80
N GLN A 316 -23.35 -3.98 4.71
CA GLN A 316 -23.21 -3.15 3.52
C GLN A 316 -21.75 -3.05 3.03
N SER A 317 -20.79 -3.35 3.93
CA SER A 317 -19.36 -3.41 3.65
C SER A 317 -19.01 -4.38 2.49
N PRO A 318 -18.11 -3.98 1.57
CA PRO A 318 -17.72 -4.79 0.41
C PRO A 318 -16.84 -5.99 0.77
N VAL A 319 -16.22 -6.01 1.95
CA VAL A 319 -15.41 -7.13 2.43
C VAL A 319 -15.96 -7.65 3.76
N ILE A 320 -16.07 -8.97 3.88
CA ILE A 320 -16.63 -9.65 5.05
C ILE A 320 -15.61 -10.70 5.53
N LEU A 321 -15.14 -10.56 6.77
CA LEU A 321 -14.31 -11.57 7.43
C LEU A 321 -15.21 -12.54 8.18
N LEU A 322 -15.13 -13.83 7.87
CA LEU A 322 -15.96 -14.87 8.49
C LEU A 322 -15.11 -15.81 9.36
N TYR A 323 -15.55 -16.08 10.60
CA TYR A 323 -14.88 -16.95 11.57
C TYR A 323 -15.89 -17.91 12.23
N CYS A 324 -15.86 -19.17 11.80
CA CYS A 324 -16.79 -20.25 12.17
C CYS A 324 -16.20 -21.61 11.74
N THR A 325 -16.83 -22.74 12.06
CA THR A 325 -16.42 -24.06 11.50
C THR A 325 -16.77 -24.20 10.01
N LYS A 326 -16.33 -25.28 9.37
CA LYS A 326 -16.67 -25.61 7.97
C LYS A 326 -18.16 -25.92 7.81
N GLU A 327 -18.77 -26.59 8.79
CA GLU A 327 -20.20 -26.90 8.87
C GLU A 327 -21.02 -25.62 9.05
N GLU A 328 -20.68 -24.80 10.06
CA GLU A 328 -21.32 -23.50 10.29
C GLU A 328 -21.25 -22.64 9.02
N ALA A 329 -20.09 -22.59 8.36
CA ALA A 329 -19.90 -21.86 7.12
C ALA A 329 -20.85 -22.31 6.00
N THR A 330 -21.16 -23.61 5.86
CA THR A 330 -22.13 -24.06 4.83
C THR A 330 -23.49 -23.39 5.03
N THR A 331 -24.06 -23.49 6.23
CA THR A 331 -25.37 -22.88 6.55
C THR A 331 -25.34 -21.35 6.41
N ILE A 332 -24.25 -20.69 6.83
CA ILE A 332 -24.08 -19.24 6.69
C ILE A 332 -24.02 -18.84 5.21
N PHE A 333 -23.36 -19.61 4.35
CA PHE A 333 -23.31 -19.34 2.91
C PHE A 333 -24.64 -19.65 2.20
N GLU A 334 -25.41 -20.66 2.63
CA GLU A 334 -26.77 -20.91 2.09
C GLU A 334 -27.69 -19.71 2.35
N VAL A 335 -27.69 -19.20 3.60
CA VAL A 335 -28.47 -18.02 3.96
C VAL A 335 -27.90 -16.76 3.28
N ALA A 336 -26.58 -16.58 3.19
CA ALA A 336 -25.96 -15.44 2.51
C ALA A 336 -26.29 -15.40 1.01
N HIS A 337 -26.37 -16.56 0.35
CA HIS A 337 -26.80 -16.68 -1.04
C HIS A 337 -28.25 -16.21 -1.21
N SER A 338 -29.15 -16.58 -0.28
CA SER A 338 -30.55 -16.10 -0.27
C SER A 338 -30.71 -14.58 -0.09
N VAL A 339 -29.67 -13.88 0.40
CA VAL A 339 -29.63 -12.43 0.60
C VAL A 339 -28.88 -11.71 -0.54
N GLY A 340 -28.18 -12.45 -1.40
CA GLY A 340 -27.33 -11.88 -2.47
C GLY A 340 -25.93 -11.45 -2.01
N LEU A 341 -25.54 -11.76 -0.76
CA LEU A 341 -24.21 -11.41 -0.22
C LEU A 341 -23.07 -12.27 -0.79
N THR A 342 -23.38 -13.30 -1.57
CA THR A 342 -22.40 -14.07 -2.37
C THR A 342 -22.18 -13.47 -3.77
N GLY A 343 -22.85 -12.36 -4.09
CA GLY A 343 -22.84 -11.75 -5.42
C GLY A 343 -21.72 -10.75 -5.65
N TYR A 344 -21.74 -10.12 -6.83
CA TYR A 344 -20.76 -9.11 -7.20
C TYR A 344 -20.73 -7.93 -6.20
N GLY A 345 -19.52 -7.48 -5.85
CA GLY A 345 -19.29 -6.38 -4.90
C GLY A 345 -19.08 -6.80 -3.45
N PHE A 346 -19.34 -8.07 -3.11
CA PHE A 346 -19.00 -8.66 -1.81
C PHE A 346 -17.85 -9.66 -1.94
N THR A 347 -16.83 -9.53 -1.10
CA THR A 347 -15.70 -10.47 -1.03
C THR A 347 -15.61 -11.06 0.37
N TRP A 348 -15.66 -12.39 0.45
CA TRP A 348 -15.55 -13.12 1.72
C TRP A 348 -14.12 -13.62 1.92
N ILE A 349 -13.60 -13.42 3.14
CA ILE A 349 -12.27 -13.91 3.56
C ILE A 349 -12.43 -14.78 4.80
N VAL A 350 -11.92 -16.02 4.74
CA VAL A 350 -12.02 -17.03 5.80
C VAL A 350 -10.65 -17.51 6.31
N PRO A 351 -10.56 -17.98 7.57
CA PRO A 351 -9.40 -18.70 8.08
C PRO A 351 -9.27 -20.10 7.47
N SER A 352 -8.15 -20.76 7.73
CA SER A 352 -7.89 -22.16 7.34
C SER A 352 -8.97 -23.13 7.83
N LEU A 353 -9.62 -22.80 8.95
CA LEU A 353 -10.67 -23.58 9.62
C LEU A 353 -11.90 -23.85 8.74
N VAL A 354 -12.24 -22.93 7.82
CA VAL A 354 -13.40 -23.04 6.93
C VAL A 354 -13.05 -23.72 5.61
N ALA A 355 -11.82 -23.52 5.11
CA ALA A 355 -11.36 -24.26 3.94
C ALA A 355 -11.16 -25.75 4.28
N GLY A 356 -10.52 -26.05 5.41
CA GLY A 356 -10.23 -27.41 5.84
C GLY A 356 -9.35 -28.13 4.82
N ASP A 357 -9.67 -29.40 4.57
CA ASP A 357 -9.18 -30.16 3.42
C ASP A 357 -9.57 -29.48 2.09
N ALA A 358 -8.56 -29.20 1.26
CA ALA A 358 -8.71 -28.50 -0.02
C ALA A 358 -9.36 -29.38 -1.10
N ASP A 359 -9.30 -30.70 -0.98
CA ASP A 359 -9.92 -31.64 -1.93
C ASP A 359 -11.45 -31.71 -1.77
N GLN A 360 -12.00 -31.24 -0.63
CA GLN A 360 -13.41 -31.37 -0.26
C GLN A 360 -14.08 -29.99 -0.09
N VAL A 361 -14.58 -29.40 -1.18
CA VAL A 361 -15.21 -28.07 -1.20
C VAL A 361 -16.75 -28.14 -1.32
N PRO A 362 -17.52 -27.85 -0.25
CA PRO A 362 -18.98 -27.88 -0.27
C PRO A 362 -19.59 -27.05 -1.41
N SER A 363 -20.67 -27.54 -2.04
CA SER A 363 -21.29 -26.92 -3.23
C SER A 363 -21.74 -25.47 -3.04
N VAL A 364 -22.06 -25.10 -1.80
CA VAL A 364 -22.55 -23.78 -1.39
C VAL A 364 -21.47 -22.69 -1.46
N PHE A 365 -20.18 -23.05 -1.27
CA PHE A 365 -19.12 -22.05 -1.14
C PHE A 365 -18.99 -21.21 -2.42
N PRO A 366 -19.01 -19.87 -2.32
CA PRO A 366 -19.06 -18.98 -3.48
C PRO A 366 -17.71 -18.87 -4.20
N THR A 367 -17.75 -18.77 -5.52
CA THR A 367 -16.58 -18.42 -6.34
C THR A 367 -16.02 -17.07 -5.92
N GLY A 368 -14.69 -16.94 -5.83
CA GLY A 368 -14.05 -15.72 -5.32
C GLY A 368 -13.85 -15.68 -3.80
N LEU A 369 -14.26 -16.73 -3.07
CA LEU A 369 -13.93 -16.92 -1.66
C LEU A 369 -12.40 -16.99 -1.45
N ILE A 370 -11.89 -16.16 -0.54
CA ILE A 370 -10.46 -16.11 -0.19
C ILE A 370 -10.23 -16.88 1.12
N SER A 371 -9.24 -17.76 1.16
CA SER A 371 -8.80 -18.42 2.39
C SER A 371 -7.31 -18.18 2.67
N VAL A 372 -6.93 -18.13 3.95
CA VAL A 372 -5.54 -18.18 4.39
C VAL A 372 -5.26 -19.56 4.98
N SER A 373 -4.40 -20.34 4.33
CA SER A 373 -4.01 -21.68 4.80
C SER A 373 -2.49 -21.82 4.87
N TYR A 374 -2.01 -22.98 5.32
CA TYR A 374 -0.60 -23.38 5.24
C TYR A 374 -0.30 -24.03 3.89
N ASP A 375 0.96 -24.02 3.45
CA ASP A 375 1.34 -24.47 2.11
C ASP A 375 1.38 -26.01 1.96
N GLU A 376 0.21 -26.65 1.88
CA GLU A 376 0.07 -28.11 1.69
C GLU A 376 0.94 -28.66 0.54
N TRP A 377 1.08 -27.89 -0.55
CA TRP A 377 1.78 -28.29 -1.78
C TRP A 377 3.31 -28.21 -1.67
N ASP A 378 3.88 -27.13 -1.14
CA ASP A 378 5.34 -27.00 -0.97
C ASP A 378 5.84 -27.69 0.33
N TYR A 379 4.92 -28.14 1.20
CA TYR A 379 5.22 -28.78 2.47
C TYR A 379 4.24 -29.95 2.72
N ASN A 380 4.47 -31.05 1.99
CA ASN A 380 3.64 -32.25 2.01
C ASN A 380 3.60 -32.95 3.39
N ILE A 381 2.73 -33.94 3.53
CA ILE A 381 2.56 -34.68 4.80
C ILE A 381 3.83 -35.42 5.22
N GLU A 382 4.64 -35.92 4.28
CA GLU A 382 5.91 -36.61 4.56
C GLU A 382 6.93 -35.66 5.21
N ALA A 383 7.14 -34.48 4.62
CA ALA A 383 8.01 -33.44 5.17
C ALA A 383 7.50 -32.94 6.53
N ARG A 384 6.17 -32.85 6.73
CA ARG A 384 5.58 -32.54 8.04
C ARG A 384 5.85 -33.63 9.09
N VAL A 385 5.74 -34.91 8.74
CA VAL A 385 6.08 -36.02 9.65
C VAL A 385 7.58 -36.00 9.99
N ARG A 386 8.46 -35.85 8.98
CA ARG A 386 9.92 -35.70 9.15
C ARG A 386 10.25 -34.59 10.14
N ASP A 387 9.73 -33.39 9.90
CA ASP A 387 9.98 -32.21 10.74
C ASP A 387 9.38 -32.38 12.16
N ALA A 388 8.20 -32.98 12.31
CA ALA A 388 7.59 -33.22 13.63
C ALA A 388 8.39 -34.24 14.46
N VAL A 389 8.83 -35.33 13.84
CA VAL A 389 9.76 -36.30 14.45
C VAL A 389 11.09 -35.61 14.81
N ALA A 390 11.64 -34.80 13.91
CA ALA A 390 12.87 -34.05 14.13
C ALA A 390 12.76 -33.04 15.29
N VAL A 391 11.63 -32.36 15.45
CA VAL A 391 11.36 -31.44 16.57
C VAL A 391 11.43 -32.18 17.90
N ILE A 392 10.67 -33.27 18.05
CA ILE A 392 10.61 -34.07 19.28
C ILE A 392 11.99 -34.69 19.58
N ALA A 393 12.65 -35.27 18.57
CA ALA A 393 13.94 -35.92 18.71
C ALA A 393 15.06 -34.93 19.06
N THR A 394 15.07 -33.71 18.49
CA THR A 394 16.06 -32.67 18.77
C THR A 394 15.86 -32.07 20.17
N ALA A 395 14.61 -31.77 20.56
CA ALA A 395 14.30 -31.29 21.92
C ALA A 395 14.67 -32.35 22.98
N THR A 396 14.33 -33.61 22.75
CA THR A 396 14.67 -34.71 23.67
C THR A 396 16.19 -34.94 23.73
N SER A 397 16.89 -34.92 22.58
CA SER A 397 18.35 -35.09 22.53
C SER A 397 19.10 -33.96 23.23
N THR A 398 18.68 -32.71 23.05
CA THR A 398 19.31 -31.55 23.70
C THR A 398 19.06 -31.56 25.21
N MET A 399 17.86 -31.89 25.67
CA MET A 399 17.56 -32.13 27.09
C MET A 399 18.43 -33.26 27.68
N MET A 400 18.58 -34.39 26.96
CA MET A 400 19.43 -35.51 27.40
C MET A 400 20.92 -35.17 27.45
N LEU A 401 21.41 -34.27 26.60
CA LEU A 401 22.80 -33.80 26.63
C LEU A 401 23.06 -32.81 27.78
N ASP A 402 22.12 -31.89 28.05
CA ASP A 402 22.27 -30.87 29.11
C ASP A 402 22.07 -31.45 30.53
N ARG A 403 21.08 -32.33 30.70
CA ARG A 403 20.68 -32.88 32.02
C ARG A 403 21.02 -34.34 32.24
N GLY A 404 21.31 -35.10 31.18
CA GLY A 404 21.52 -36.54 31.25
C GLY A 404 20.23 -37.37 31.09
N PRO A 405 20.38 -38.70 30.89
CA PRO A 405 19.30 -39.57 30.41
C PRO A 405 18.22 -39.94 31.42
N HIS A 406 18.34 -39.53 32.69
CA HIS A 406 17.33 -39.78 33.72
C HIS A 406 16.10 -38.86 33.59
N THR A 407 16.13 -37.91 32.66
CA THR A 407 15.03 -36.99 32.31
C THR A 407 13.98 -37.60 31.38
N LEU A 408 14.21 -38.79 30.81
CA LEU A 408 13.26 -39.47 29.93
C LEU A 408 11.98 -39.85 30.67
N LEU A 409 10.83 -39.32 30.23
CA LEU A 409 9.54 -39.71 30.76
C LEU A 409 9.25 -41.19 30.49
N LYS A 410 8.89 -41.90 31.56
CA LYS A 410 8.10 -43.14 31.48
C LYS A 410 6.63 -42.78 31.51
N SER A 411 6.04 -42.66 30.33
CA SER A 411 4.63 -42.37 30.15
C SER A 411 3.79 -43.66 30.28
N SER A 412 2.59 -43.54 30.87
CA SER A 412 1.60 -44.63 30.99
C SER A 412 0.21 -44.04 31.13
N CYS A 413 -0.79 -44.59 30.43
CA CYS A 413 -2.20 -44.26 30.69
C CYS A 413 -2.77 -45.02 31.91
N LEU A 414 -2.08 -46.08 32.36
CA LEU A 414 -2.53 -46.97 33.43
C LEU A 414 -1.72 -46.67 34.70
N GLY A 415 -2.13 -45.60 35.40
CA GLY A 415 -1.58 -45.21 36.69
C GLY A 415 -2.16 -43.89 37.19
N THR A 416 -2.51 -43.82 38.47
CA THR A 416 -2.79 -42.54 39.14
C THR A 416 -1.49 -41.80 39.41
N LEU A 417 -1.44 -40.49 39.16
CA LEU A 417 -0.25 -39.66 39.36
C LEU A 417 0.30 -39.80 40.80
N ASP A 418 1.52 -40.33 40.93
CA ASP A 418 2.17 -40.53 42.23
C ASP A 418 2.52 -39.19 42.89
N LYS A 419 1.65 -38.74 43.82
CA LYS A 419 1.74 -37.47 44.57
C LYS A 419 2.99 -37.32 45.48
N LYS A 420 4.03 -38.13 45.28
CA LYS A 420 5.31 -38.09 45.99
C LYS A 420 6.54 -37.91 45.10
N SER A 421 6.40 -37.86 43.76
CA SER A 421 7.49 -37.45 42.88
C SER A 421 7.28 -36.02 42.36
N SER A 422 8.32 -35.20 42.35
CA SER A 422 8.28 -33.80 41.89
C SER A 422 8.34 -33.66 40.36
N ASN A 423 7.53 -34.46 39.63
CA ASN A 423 7.58 -34.57 38.17
C ASN A 423 7.08 -33.34 37.42
N THR A 424 6.39 -32.41 38.10
CA THR A 424 6.00 -31.09 37.56
C THR A 424 7.19 -30.16 37.26
N GLY A 425 8.39 -30.50 37.72
CA GLY A 425 9.64 -29.88 37.24
C GLY A 425 9.97 -30.35 35.82
N HIS A 426 10.19 -31.66 35.64
CA HIS A 426 10.71 -32.23 34.39
C HIS A 426 9.78 -32.08 33.17
N SER A 427 8.45 -32.10 33.37
CA SER A 427 7.48 -31.79 32.30
C SER A 427 7.59 -30.34 31.82
N LYS A 428 7.80 -29.37 32.73
CA LYS A 428 8.05 -27.97 32.36
C LYS A 428 9.47 -27.74 31.81
N GLU A 429 10.41 -28.66 32.05
CA GLU A 429 11.74 -28.61 31.44
C GLU A 429 11.71 -29.04 29.97
N ILE A 430 11.09 -30.17 29.59
CA ILE A 430 11.04 -30.59 28.18
C ILE A 430 10.29 -29.57 27.30
N LEU A 431 9.23 -28.95 27.83
CA LEU A 431 8.50 -27.84 27.18
C LEU A 431 9.45 -26.72 26.71
N ARG A 432 10.44 -26.34 27.53
CA ARG A 432 11.43 -25.29 27.21
C ARG A 432 12.33 -25.65 26.03
N TYR A 433 12.69 -26.93 25.87
CA TYR A 433 13.48 -27.38 24.72
C TYR A 433 12.62 -27.50 23.45
N LEU A 434 11.34 -27.88 23.58
CA LEU A 434 10.39 -27.94 22.47
C LEU A 434 10.03 -26.56 21.90
N MET A 435 9.95 -25.51 22.75
CA MET A 435 9.64 -24.15 22.30
C MET A 435 10.65 -23.58 21.29
N ASN A 436 11.92 -23.96 21.35
CA ASN A 436 12.99 -23.38 20.53
C ASN A 436 13.85 -24.45 19.85
N VAL A 437 13.31 -25.05 18.79
CA VAL A 437 14.01 -26.05 17.98
C VAL A 437 14.37 -25.50 16.60
N THR A 438 15.62 -25.72 16.19
CA THR A 438 16.10 -25.52 14.82
C THR A 438 16.54 -26.85 14.22
N PHE A 439 16.24 -27.06 12.93
CA PHE A 439 16.54 -28.30 12.20
C PHE A 439 16.89 -27.97 10.75
N GLU A 440 17.96 -28.54 10.21
CA GLU A 440 18.45 -28.29 8.83
C GLU A 440 18.61 -26.78 8.49
N GLY A 441 18.90 -25.93 9.48
CA GLY A 441 18.97 -24.47 9.34
C GLY A 441 17.61 -23.75 9.28
N ARG A 442 16.50 -24.48 9.30
CA ARG A 442 15.13 -23.97 9.43
C ARG A 442 14.80 -23.75 10.91
N ASN A 443 13.99 -22.74 11.20
CA ASN A 443 13.49 -22.47 12.55
C ASN A 443 12.08 -23.05 12.72
N LEU A 444 11.93 -24.04 13.60
CA LEU A 444 10.68 -24.74 13.87
C LEU A 444 10.17 -24.40 15.29
N SER A 445 10.51 -23.22 15.81
CA SER A 445 10.09 -22.76 17.14
C SER A 445 8.58 -22.56 17.28
N PHE A 446 8.09 -22.70 18.51
CA PHE A 446 6.68 -22.55 18.88
C PHE A 446 6.46 -21.34 19.80
N SER A 447 5.27 -20.78 19.69
CA SER A 447 4.73 -19.80 20.63
C SER A 447 4.36 -20.43 21.97
N GLU A 448 4.17 -19.62 23.00
CA GLU A 448 3.70 -20.06 24.32
C GLU A 448 2.33 -20.76 24.26
N LYS A 449 1.50 -20.44 23.25
CA LYS A 449 0.21 -21.12 22.95
C LYS A 449 0.36 -22.44 22.17
N GLY A 450 1.58 -22.91 21.92
CA GLY A 450 1.86 -24.15 21.20
C GLY A 450 1.63 -24.12 19.68
N HIS A 451 1.52 -22.93 19.06
CA HIS A 451 1.44 -22.78 17.59
C HIS A 451 2.80 -22.42 17.00
N GLN A 452 3.12 -22.87 15.80
CA GLN A 452 4.40 -22.57 15.14
C GLN A 452 4.61 -21.05 14.97
N MET A 453 5.83 -20.54 15.24
CA MET A 453 6.14 -19.10 15.15
C MET A 453 6.28 -18.58 13.72
N PHE A 454 6.85 -19.40 12.84
CA PHE A 454 7.19 -19.03 11.45
C PHE A 454 6.65 -20.03 10.40
N PRO A 455 5.33 -20.34 10.40
CA PRO A 455 4.74 -21.22 9.39
C PRO A 455 4.81 -20.61 7.99
N LYS A 456 4.93 -21.46 6.96
CA LYS A 456 4.78 -21.10 5.55
C LYS A 456 3.30 -21.06 5.19
N LEU A 457 2.81 -19.88 4.82
CA LEU A 457 1.38 -19.64 4.61
C LEU A 457 1.10 -19.18 3.18
N VAL A 458 -0.07 -19.57 2.67
CA VAL A 458 -0.55 -19.30 1.33
C VAL A 458 -1.93 -18.66 1.37
N VAL A 459 -2.18 -17.82 0.36
CA VAL A 459 -3.52 -17.29 0.09
C VAL A 459 -4.12 -18.15 -1.01
N LEU A 460 -5.26 -18.75 -0.70
CA LEU A 460 -6.03 -19.61 -1.60
C LEU A 460 -7.25 -18.86 -2.12
N LEU A 461 -7.64 -19.13 -3.35
CA LEU A 461 -8.83 -18.57 -3.99
C LEU A 461 -9.67 -19.67 -4.61
N LEU A 462 -10.97 -19.68 -4.31
CA LEU A 462 -11.90 -20.63 -4.91
C LEU A 462 -12.29 -20.18 -6.32
N GLU A 463 -11.75 -20.84 -7.35
CA GLU A 463 -12.00 -20.54 -8.76
C GLU A 463 -13.35 -21.11 -9.24
N LYS A 464 -13.80 -20.73 -10.44
CA LYS A 464 -15.07 -21.17 -11.06
C LYS A 464 -15.19 -22.69 -11.19
N ASP A 465 -14.08 -23.37 -11.45
CA ASP A 465 -13.99 -24.83 -11.53
C ASP A 465 -14.06 -25.51 -10.14
N ARG A 466 -14.30 -24.71 -9.09
CA ARG A 466 -14.47 -25.11 -7.68
C ARG A 466 -13.24 -25.76 -7.04
N GLN A 467 -12.07 -25.43 -7.57
CA GLN A 467 -10.76 -25.80 -7.03
C GLN A 467 -10.10 -24.58 -6.36
N TRP A 468 -9.22 -24.84 -5.39
CA TRP A 468 -8.43 -23.81 -4.71
C TRP A 468 -7.12 -23.52 -5.47
N ASP A 469 -7.01 -22.36 -6.12
CA ASP A 469 -5.73 -21.88 -6.68
C ASP A 469 -4.87 -21.17 -5.62
N ARG A 470 -3.54 -21.28 -5.75
CA ARG A 470 -2.56 -20.59 -4.91
C ARG A 470 -2.26 -19.19 -5.44
N VAL A 471 -3.07 -18.22 -5.02
CA VAL A 471 -2.98 -16.81 -5.47
C VAL A 471 -2.00 -15.95 -4.68
N GLY A 472 -1.40 -16.45 -3.59
CA GLY A 472 -0.34 -15.73 -2.88
C GLY A 472 0.48 -16.58 -1.92
N LYS A 473 1.68 -16.11 -1.56
CA LYS A 473 2.56 -16.69 -0.55
C LYS A 473 2.97 -15.65 0.49
N TRP A 474 3.05 -16.05 1.75
CA TRP A 474 3.50 -15.26 2.88
C TRP A 474 4.77 -15.88 3.48
N GLU A 475 5.89 -15.16 3.41
CA GLU A 475 7.16 -15.56 4.02
C GLU A 475 7.83 -14.38 4.73
N ARG A 476 8.47 -14.63 5.88
CA ARG A 476 9.35 -13.67 6.60
C ARG A 476 8.72 -12.28 6.88
N GLY A 477 7.39 -12.22 7.00
CA GLY A 477 6.65 -10.97 7.25
C GLY A 477 6.24 -10.18 6.01
N SER A 478 6.38 -10.76 4.80
CA SER A 478 5.99 -10.14 3.54
C SER A 478 4.94 -10.99 2.82
N LEU A 479 3.92 -10.32 2.29
CA LEU A 479 2.91 -10.92 1.40
C LEU A 479 3.35 -10.77 -0.05
N THR A 480 3.20 -11.82 -0.83
CA THR A 480 3.41 -11.81 -2.29
C THR A 480 2.16 -12.36 -2.97
N MET A 481 1.43 -11.51 -3.69
CA MET A 481 0.21 -11.89 -4.41
C MET A 481 0.49 -12.05 -5.91
N ARG A 482 -0.14 -13.06 -6.54
CA ARG A 482 -0.18 -13.29 -8.00
C ARG A 482 -0.83 -12.12 -8.73
N TYR A 483 -1.83 -11.50 -8.10
CA TYR A 483 -2.59 -10.37 -8.64
C TYR A 483 -2.27 -9.10 -7.85
N HIS A 484 -1.68 -8.09 -8.51
CA HIS A 484 -1.38 -6.77 -7.90
C HIS A 484 -2.60 -5.81 -7.83
N VAL A 485 -3.71 -6.21 -8.44
CA VAL A 485 -5.05 -5.61 -8.34
C VAL A 485 -6.03 -6.78 -8.37
N TRP A 486 -7.05 -6.80 -7.49
CA TRP A 486 -7.96 -7.93 -7.40
C TRP A 486 -8.80 -8.09 -8.68
N PRO A 487 -8.81 -9.25 -9.36
CA PRO A 487 -9.41 -9.43 -10.68
C PRO A 487 -10.92 -9.68 -10.59
N HIS A 488 -11.66 -8.72 -10.04
CA HIS A 488 -13.12 -8.78 -9.83
C HIS A 488 -13.89 -9.23 -11.08
N PHE A 489 -13.48 -8.77 -12.27
CA PHE A 489 -14.13 -9.14 -13.53
C PHE A 489 -13.92 -10.63 -13.89
N GLU A 490 -12.68 -11.11 -13.81
CA GLU A 490 -12.32 -12.46 -14.26
C GLU A 490 -12.98 -13.53 -13.37
N LEU A 491 -13.02 -13.29 -12.05
CA LEU A 491 -13.58 -14.21 -11.06
C LEU A 491 -15.11 -14.34 -11.15
N PHE A 492 -15.83 -13.25 -11.37
CA PHE A 492 -17.31 -13.23 -11.32
C PHE A 492 -18.01 -13.29 -12.69
N ALA A 493 -17.27 -13.25 -13.82
CA ALA A 493 -17.83 -13.36 -15.18
C ALA A 493 -18.42 -14.75 -15.48
N GLY A 494 -19.59 -15.03 -14.91
CA GLY A 494 -20.32 -16.29 -14.93
C GLY A 494 -21.65 -16.22 -14.16
N ALA A 495 -21.78 -15.26 -13.23
CA ALA A 495 -23.10 -14.81 -12.78
C ALA A 495 -23.79 -14.01 -13.90
N GLU A 496 -25.10 -14.21 -14.10
CA GLU A 496 -25.87 -13.50 -15.11
C GLU A 496 -26.04 -12.01 -14.74
N GLU A 497 -25.83 -11.14 -15.74
CA GLU A 497 -26.17 -9.70 -15.77
C GLU A 497 -25.82 -8.82 -14.55
N GLN A 498 -24.65 -8.15 -14.59
CA GLN A 498 -24.58 -6.71 -14.29
C GLN A 498 -23.32 -6.04 -14.87
N GLU A 499 -23.49 -4.87 -15.51
CA GLU A 499 -22.45 -4.14 -16.26
C GLU A 499 -21.57 -3.22 -15.37
N ASP A 500 -21.63 -3.39 -14.04
CA ASP A 500 -21.20 -2.38 -13.05
C ASP A 500 -19.69 -2.37 -12.71
N HIS A 501 -18.86 -3.15 -13.41
CA HIS A 501 -17.39 -3.09 -13.29
C HIS A 501 -16.72 -2.63 -14.58
N LEU A 502 -16.06 -1.48 -14.53
CA LEU A 502 -15.49 -0.84 -15.72
C LEU A 502 -13.95 -0.88 -15.71
N SER A 503 -13.34 -1.39 -16.79
CA SER A 503 -11.91 -1.21 -17.04
C SER A 503 -11.63 0.18 -17.60
N ILE A 504 -10.80 0.96 -16.90
CA ILE A 504 -10.56 2.38 -17.19
C ILE A 504 -9.09 2.63 -17.52
N VAL A 505 -8.84 3.13 -18.72
CA VAL A 505 -7.49 3.52 -19.16
C VAL A 505 -7.22 5.00 -18.86
N THR A 506 -6.01 5.31 -18.38
CA THR A 506 -5.53 6.67 -18.13
C THR A 506 -4.09 6.90 -18.58
N LEU A 507 -3.61 8.14 -18.49
CA LEU A 507 -2.27 8.58 -18.89
C LEU A 507 -1.72 9.59 -17.86
N GLU A 508 -0.42 9.50 -17.61
CA GLU A 508 0.36 10.36 -16.75
C GLU A 508 0.51 11.78 -17.37
N GLU A 509 -0.18 12.78 -16.83
CA GLU A 509 -0.09 14.20 -17.23
C GLU A 509 -0.39 15.13 -16.04
N VAL A 510 0.62 15.90 -15.60
CA VAL A 510 0.48 16.90 -14.53
C VAL A 510 -0.26 18.14 -15.07
N PRO A 511 -1.31 18.68 -14.39
CA PRO A 511 -1.81 18.34 -13.06
C PRO A 511 -3.04 17.40 -13.03
N PHE A 512 -3.48 16.89 -14.18
CA PHE A 512 -4.74 16.14 -14.32
C PHE A 512 -4.67 14.72 -13.74
N VAL A 513 -3.56 14.02 -13.99
CA VAL A 513 -3.27 12.66 -13.50
C VAL A 513 -1.78 12.58 -13.18
N ILE A 514 -1.46 12.59 -11.89
CA ILE A 514 -0.11 12.46 -11.34
C ILE A 514 0.07 10.99 -10.93
N VAL A 515 1.14 10.36 -11.38
CA VAL A 515 1.50 8.98 -11.02
C VAL A 515 2.67 9.01 -10.04
N GLU A 516 2.52 8.36 -8.90
CA GLU A 516 3.57 8.20 -7.90
C GLU A 516 3.92 6.71 -7.73
N ASP A 517 5.16 6.45 -7.31
CA ASP A 517 5.58 5.15 -6.79
C ASP A 517 4.86 4.86 -5.46
N VAL A 518 4.65 3.57 -5.17
CA VAL A 518 4.11 3.12 -3.88
C VAL A 518 5.17 3.35 -2.80
N ASP A 519 4.76 3.82 -1.62
CA ASP A 519 5.69 4.01 -0.50
C ASP A 519 6.29 2.65 -0.06
N PRO A 520 7.63 2.48 -0.09
CA PRO A 520 8.27 1.19 0.20
C PRO A 520 8.16 0.74 1.66
N LEU A 521 7.74 1.61 2.59
CA LEU A 521 7.44 1.23 3.97
C LEU A 521 5.99 0.77 4.15
N SER A 522 5.03 1.46 3.51
CA SER A 522 3.60 1.17 3.64
C SER A 522 3.11 0.06 2.70
N GLY A 523 3.70 -0.09 1.51
CA GLY A 523 3.25 -1.03 0.47
C GLY A 523 1.91 -0.69 -0.20
N THR A 524 1.29 0.44 0.17
CA THR A 524 -0.09 0.81 -0.21
C THR A 524 -0.19 2.25 -0.69
N CYS A 525 -1.34 2.57 -1.29
CA CYS A 525 -1.62 3.92 -1.75
C CYS A 525 -2.29 4.75 -0.64
N MET A 526 -1.86 6.00 -0.48
CA MET A 526 -2.44 6.91 0.52
C MET A 526 -3.90 7.24 0.15
N ARG A 527 -4.76 7.56 1.14
CA ARG A 527 -6.23 7.73 0.96
C ARG A 527 -6.64 8.65 -0.21
N ASN A 528 -5.82 9.65 -0.54
CA ASN A 528 -6.08 10.60 -1.63
C ASN A 528 -5.74 10.03 -3.02
N THR A 529 -4.78 9.12 -3.13
CA THR A 529 -4.47 8.39 -4.38
C THR A 529 -5.49 7.26 -4.65
N VAL A 530 -5.34 6.58 -5.78
CA VAL A 530 -6.05 5.35 -6.19
C VAL A 530 -5.00 4.40 -6.76
N PRO A 531 -5.03 3.10 -6.42
CA PRO A 531 -4.12 2.13 -7.04
C PRO A 531 -4.38 2.05 -8.55
N CYS A 532 -3.32 2.04 -9.34
CA CYS A 532 -3.39 1.91 -10.79
C CYS A 532 -2.29 1.00 -11.33
N ARG A 533 -2.62 0.10 -12.27
CA ARG A 533 -1.67 -0.88 -12.83
C ARG A 533 -0.90 -0.31 -14.02
N LYS A 534 0.43 -0.45 -14.00
CA LYS A 534 1.35 -0.08 -15.11
C LYS A 534 1.96 -1.36 -15.67
N GLN A 535 1.59 -1.75 -16.89
CA GLN A 535 2.12 -2.96 -17.53
C GLN A 535 3.57 -2.73 -17.98
N LEU A 536 4.50 -3.58 -17.53
CA LEU A 536 5.89 -3.59 -17.96
C LEU A 536 6.04 -4.46 -19.21
N LYS A 537 6.47 -3.86 -20.32
CA LYS A 537 6.90 -4.60 -21.51
C LYS A 537 8.31 -5.15 -21.28
N LEU A 538 8.40 -6.34 -20.68
CA LEU A 538 9.66 -7.05 -20.54
C LEU A 538 10.13 -7.53 -21.92
N SER A 539 11.19 -6.93 -22.47
CA SER A 539 11.49 -6.95 -23.91
C SER A 539 11.82 -8.32 -24.54
N ASN A 540 11.92 -9.40 -23.76
CA ASN A 540 12.58 -10.65 -24.16
C ASN A 540 11.75 -11.93 -23.89
N GLN A 541 10.44 -11.87 -23.62
CA GLN A 541 9.61 -13.09 -23.49
C GLN A 541 8.30 -12.99 -24.27
N THR A 542 8.13 -13.90 -25.24
CA THR A 542 6.84 -14.19 -25.89
C THR A 542 6.01 -15.13 -25.02
N GLY A 543 5.55 -14.62 -23.88
CA GLY A 543 4.60 -15.26 -22.96
C GLY A 543 3.65 -14.20 -22.42
N ASP A 544 2.35 -14.44 -22.49
CA ASP A 544 1.32 -13.37 -22.50
C ASP A 544 0.94 -12.80 -21.12
N SER A 545 1.90 -12.81 -20.18
CA SER A 545 1.76 -12.28 -18.82
C SER A 545 2.71 -11.11 -18.61
N GLY A 546 2.42 -9.97 -19.25
CA GLY A 546 3.19 -8.73 -19.04
C GLY A 546 3.12 -8.28 -17.58
N ILE A 547 4.27 -8.22 -16.91
CA ILE A 547 4.36 -7.97 -15.46
C ILE A 547 3.72 -6.62 -15.12
N TYR A 548 2.64 -6.63 -14.34
CA TYR A 548 1.99 -5.40 -13.88
C TYR A 548 2.69 -4.86 -12.63
N MET A 549 2.91 -3.56 -12.58
CA MET A 549 3.42 -2.86 -11.39
C MET A 549 2.30 -1.99 -10.80
N LYS A 550 2.02 -2.14 -9.50
CA LYS A 550 1.13 -1.24 -8.74
C LYS A 550 1.76 0.16 -8.67
N ARG A 551 0.96 1.19 -8.94
CA ARG A 551 1.30 2.61 -8.85
C ARG A 551 0.17 3.36 -8.14
N CYS A 552 0.44 4.56 -7.65
CA CYS A 552 -0.57 5.39 -7.00
C CYS A 552 -0.90 6.60 -7.89
N CYS A 553 -2.09 6.60 -8.49
CA CYS A 553 -2.60 7.68 -9.33
C CYS A 553 -3.38 8.70 -8.48
N LYS A 554 -3.20 10.00 -8.70
CA LYS A 554 -3.98 11.09 -8.08
C LYS A 554 -4.16 12.27 -9.03
N GLY A 555 -4.91 13.28 -8.60
CA GLY A 555 -5.10 14.53 -9.35
C GLY A 555 -6.50 14.66 -9.91
N PHE A 556 -6.75 15.77 -10.59
CA PHE A 556 -8.09 16.29 -10.87
C PHE A 556 -9.03 15.29 -11.56
N CYS A 557 -8.54 14.52 -12.54
CA CYS A 557 -9.36 13.51 -13.22
C CYS A 557 -9.62 12.27 -12.35
N ILE A 558 -8.71 11.94 -11.43
CA ILE A 558 -8.88 10.82 -10.49
C ILE A 558 -9.87 11.19 -9.38
N ASP A 559 -9.82 12.43 -8.88
CA ASP A 559 -10.76 12.90 -7.86
C ASP A 559 -12.20 12.97 -8.38
N ILE A 560 -12.41 13.41 -9.62
CA ILE A 560 -13.73 13.34 -10.26
C ILE A 560 -14.12 11.87 -10.52
N LEU A 561 -13.19 10.98 -10.90
CA LEU A 561 -13.51 9.56 -11.10
C LEU A 561 -14.03 8.92 -9.81
N LYS A 562 -13.33 9.12 -8.67
CA LYS A 562 -13.78 8.71 -7.33
C LYS A 562 -15.17 9.28 -7.01
N LYS A 563 -15.45 10.53 -7.39
CA LYS A 563 -16.74 11.20 -7.14
C LYS A 563 -17.88 10.64 -8.00
N ILE A 564 -17.65 10.41 -9.29
CA ILE A 564 -18.64 9.83 -10.22
C ILE A 564 -18.93 8.39 -9.79
N ALA A 565 -17.91 7.55 -9.60
CA ALA A 565 -18.07 6.16 -9.15
C ALA A 565 -18.89 6.08 -7.85
N LYS A 566 -18.58 6.90 -6.82
CA LYS A 566 -19.35 6.94 -5.57
C LYS A 566 -20.80 7.48 -5.72
N THR A 567 -21.11 8.19 -6.80
CA THR A 567 -22.45 8.76 -7.05
C THR A 567 -23.31 7.85 -7.93
N VAL A 568 -22.71 7.16 -8.91
CA VAL A 568 -23.37 6.22 -9.83
C VAL A 568 -23.38 4.78 -9.27
N LYS A 569 -22.47 4.46 -8.34
CA LYS A 569 -22.25 3.15 -7.69
C LYS A 569 -21.64 2.05 -8.57
N PHE A 570 -20.91 2.39 -9.64
CA PHE A 570 -20.05 1.41 -10.33
C PHE A 570 -18.69 1.24 -9.64
N THR A 571 -18.07 0.07 -9.82
CA THR A 571 -16.68 -0.21 -9.44
C THR A 571 -15.78 -0.14 -10.68
N TYR A 572 -14.47 0.03 -10.50
CA TYR A 572 -13.55 0.15 -11.63
C TYR A 572 -12.14 -0.32 -11.30
N ASP A 573 -11.42 -0.76 -12.34
CA ASP A 573 -9.97 -0.93 -12.35
C ASP A 573 -9.33 0.16 -13.21
N LEU A 574 -8.20 0.71 -12.75
CA LEU A 574 -7.53 1.85 -13.38
C LEU A 574 -6.14 1.43 -13.88
N TYR A 575 -5.89 1.58 -15.18
CA TYR A 575 -4.60 1.21 -15.78
C TYR A 575 -3.96 2.31 -16.63
N LEU A 576 -2.63 2.34 -16.62
CA LEU A 576 -1.83 3.30 -17.38
C LEU A 576 -1.55 2.77 -18.79
N VAL A 577 -1.85 3.57 -19.81
CA VAL A 577 -1.70 3.19 -21.22
C VAL A 577 -0.26 2.80 -21.58
N THR A 578 -0.09 1.59 -22.12
CA THR A 578 1.21 0.94 -22.40
C THR A 578 2.13 1.71 -23.36
N ASN A 579 1.56 2.66 -24.12
CA ASN A 579 2.22 3.41 -25.18
C ASN A 579 2.43 4.90 -24.85
N GLY A 580 2.06 5.35 -23.64
CA GLY A 580 2.32 6.71 -23.13
C GLY A 580 1.70 7.85 -23.96
N LYS A 581 0.57 7.62 -24.64
CA LYS A 581 -0.03 8.55 -25.62
C LYS A 581 -1.56 8.52 -25.55
N HIS A 582 -2.21 9.68 -25.68
CA HIS A 582 -3.67 9.79 -25.79
C HIS A 582 -4.24 9.01 -26.99
N GLY A 583 -3.50 9.02 -28.11
CA GLY A 583 -3.87 8.28 -29.31
C GLY A 583 -4.02 9.15 -30.56
N LYS A 584 -3.57 8.56 -31.67
CA LYS A 584 -3.63 9.12 -33.03
C LYS A 584 -3.86 7.99 -34.03
N LYS A 585 -4.66 8.24 -35.07
CA LYS A 585 -4.86 7.35 -36.24
C LYS A 585 -3.53 7.24 -37.00
N VAL A 586 -2.98 6.02 -37.12
CA VAL A 586 -1.73 5.71 -37.83
C VAL A 586 -1.98 4.51 -38.71
N ASN A 587 -1.77 4.65 -40.03
CA ASN A 587 -2.04 3.62 -41.03
C ASN A 587 -3.47 3.05 -40.95
N GLY A 588 -4.45 3.89 -40.60
CA GLY A 588 -5.86 3.53 -40.39
C GLY A 588 -6.21 3.12 -38.96
N THR A 589 -5.27 2.49 -38.23
CA THR A 589 -5.49 1.97 -36.88
C THR A 589 -5.32 3.04 -35.79
N TRP A 590 -6.12 2.98 -34.73
CA TRP A 590 -5.95 3.82 -33.53
C TRP A 590 -4.92 3.22 -32.57
N ASN A 591 -4.10 4.08 -31.97
CA ASN A 591 -3.15 3.70 -30.92
C ASN A 591 -3.41 4.50 -29.63
N GLY A 592 -2.63 4.22 -28.58
CA GLY A 592 -2.74 4.93 -27.31
C GLY A 592 -4.09 4.72 -26.62
N MET A 593 -4.47 5.66 -25.75
CA MET A 593 -5.68 5.59 -24.91
C MET A 593 -6.96 5.37 -25.73
N VAL A 594 -7.11 6.06 -26.88
CA VAL A 594 -8.23 5.83 -27.82
C VAL A 594 -8.18 4.43 -28.43
N GLY A 595 -6.99 3.91 -28.74
CA GLY A 595 -6.82 2.55 -29.27
C GLY A 595 -7.28 1.47 -28.29
N GLU A 596 -6.97 1.59 -27.00
CA GLU A 596 -7.40 0.64 -25.96
C GLU A 596 -8.94 0.55 -25.85
N VAL A 597 -9.65 1.68 -26.01
CA VAL A 597 -11.13 1.71 -26.00
C VAL A 597 -11.71 1.14 -27.30
N VAL A 598 -11.16 1.52 -28.47
CA VAL A 598 -11.61 1.01 -29.79
C VAL A 598 -11.41 -0.51 -29.90
N LEU A 599 -10.39 -1.07 -29.24
CA LEU A 599 -10.16 -2.52 -29.14
C LEU A 599 -10.98 -3.22 -28.04
N LYS A 600 -11.78 -2.47 -27.25
CA LYS A 600 -12.53 -2.92 -26.07
C LYS A 600 -11.69 -3.50 -24.91
N ASN A 601 -10.40 -3.16 -24.82
CA ASN A 601 -9.58 -3.44 -23.64
C ASN A 601 -10.05 -2.56 -22.45
N ALA A 602 -10.40 -1.31 -22.76
CA ALA A 602 -11.01 -0.37 -21.83
C ALA A 602 -12.47 -0.12 -22.18
N HIS A 603 -13.33 -0.10 -21.16
CA HIS A 603 -14.71 0.39 -21.26
C HIS A 603 -14.76 1.93 -21.30
N MET A 604 -13.77 2.59 -20.69
CA MET A 604 -13.71 4.04 -20.52
C MET A 604 -12.27 4.56 -20.57
N ALA A 605 -12.09 5.76 -21.14
CA ALA A 605 -10.84 6.50 -21.10
C ALA A 605 -10.99 7.76 -20.22
N VAL A 606 -10.07 7.96 -19.26
CA VAL A 606 -10.08 9.09 -18.32
C VAL A 606 -8.76 9.87 -18.39
N GLY A 607 -8.86 11.19 -18.60
CA GLY A 607 -7.72 12.10 -18.54
C GLY A 607 -7.96 13.44 -19.24
N SER A 608 -6.87 14.09 -19.65
CA SER A 608 -6.77 15.34 -20.41
C SER A 608 -7.16 15.21 -21.90
N LEU A 609 -8.03 14.27 -22.26
CA LEU A 609 -8.32 13.97 -23.67
C LEU A 609 -9.10 15.12 -24.33
N THR A 610 -8.55 15.66 -25.42
CA THR A 610 -9.17 16.73 -26.22
C THR A 610 -10.18 16.19 -27.23
N ILE A 611 -11.35 16.84 -27.30
CA ILE A 611 -12.35 16.57 -28.35
C ILE A 611 -11.77 16.96 -29.72
N ASN A 612 -11.92 16.06 -30.70
CA ASN A 612 -11.63 16.30 -32.11
C ASN A 612 -12.60 15.49 -32.99
N GLU A 613 -12.92 15.99 -34.18
CA GLU A 613 -13.86 15.36 -35.12
C GLU A 613 -13.44 13.92 -35.47
N GLU A 614 -12.17 13.70 -35.86
CA GLU A 614 -11.61 12.36 -36.14
C GLU A 614 -11.76 11.37 -34.97
N ARG A 615 -11.79 11.85 -33.73
CA ARG A 615 -11.99 10.99 -32.55
C ARG A 615 -13.47 10.72 -32.34
N SER A 616 -14.32 11.73 -32.49
CA SER A 616 -15.78 11.61 -32.38
C SER A 616 -16.40 10.68 -33.43
N GLU A 617 -15.69 10.36 -34.53
CA GLU A 617 -16.07 9.29 -35.46
C GLU A 617 -16.03 7.87 -34.85
N VAL A 618 -15.21 7.63 -33.83
CA VAL A 618 -14.92 6.28 -33.30
C VAL A 618 -15.18 6.10 -31.81
N ILE A 619 -15.39 7.19 -31.06
CA ILE A 619 -15.66 7.18 -29.63
C ILE A 619 -16.67 8.28 -29.23
N ASP A 620 -17.65 7.94 -28.41
CA ASP A 620 -18.58 8.92 -27.83
C ASP A 620 -17.87 9.73 -26.72
N PHE A 621 -18.05 11.05 -26.71
CA PHE A 621 -17.46 11.96 -25.71
C PHE A 621 -18.50 12.45 -24.69
N SER A 622 -18.08 12.57 -23.43
CA SER A 622 -18.86 13.28 -22.40
C SER A 622 -18.93 14.79 -22.64
N VAL A 623 -19.85 15.47 -21.95
CA VAL A 623 -19.83 16.94 -21.84
C VAL A 623 -18.49 17.37 -21.22
N PRO A 624 -17.81 18.39 -21.77
CA PRO A 624 -16.55 18.87 -21.21
C PRO A 624 -16.74 19.57 -19.86
N PHE A 625 -15.74 19.42 -18.99
CA PHE A 625 -15.78 19.86 -17.60
C PHE A 625 -14.78 21.00 -17.32
N ILE A 626 -13.82 21.24 -18.21
CA ILE A 626 -12.97 22.43 -18.25
C ILE A 626 -12.95 22.96 -19.69
N GLU A 627 -13.21 24.25 -19.86
CA GLU A 627 -12.97 24.99 -21.10
C GLU A 627 -11.46 25.24 -21.28
N THR A 628 -10.77 24.22 -21.78
CA THR A 628 -9.41 24.37 -22.31
C THR A 628 -9.43 24.92 -23.74
N GLY A 629 -8.28 25.42 -24.20
CA GLY A 629 -8.13 26.00 -25.53
C GLY A 629 -6.68 26.26 -25.88
N ILE A 630 -6.40 26.45 -27.18
CA ILE A 630 -5.05 26.73 -27.67
C ILE A 630 -4.66 28.15 -27.26
N SER A 631 -3.68 28.27 -26.36
CA SER A 631 -3.12 29.54 -25.89
C SER A 631 -1.61 29.58 -26.09
N VAL A 632 -1.06 30.73 -26.47
CA VAL A 632 0.39 30.90 -26.63
C VAL A 632 0.97 31.49 -25.35
N MET A 633 1.78 30.69 -24.64
CA MET A 633 2.53 31.17 -23.48
C MET A 633 3.80 31.90 -23.96
N VAL A 634 3.84 33.22 -23.78
CA VAL A 634 5.04 34.04 -24.02
C VAL A 634 5.53 34.63 -22.69
N SER A 635 6.83 34.87 -22.57
CA SER A 635 7.35 35.72 -21.52
C SER A 635 6.82 37.15 -21.71
N ARG A 636 6.46 37.82 -20.62
CA ARG A 636 5.96 39.20 -20.66
C ARG A 636 7.10 40.17 -20.91
N SER A 637 7.50 40.34 -22.17
CA SER A 637 8.23 41.53 -22.61
C SER A 637 7.42 42.78 -22.25
N ASN A 638 8.09 43.86 -21.86
CA ASN A 638 7.44 45.08 -21.35
C ASN A 638 6.74 45.89 -22.46
N GLY A 639 5.63 45.36 -22.99
CA GLY A 639 4.79 45.96 -24.05
C GLY A 639 4.00 47.20 -23.63
N THR A 640 4.42 47.89 -22.59
CA THR A 640 3.98 49.24 -22.24
C THR A 640 5.12 50.18 -22.56
N VAL A 641 4.98 50.99 -23.62
CA VAL A 641 5.89 52.12 -23.85
C VAL A 641 5.92 52.98 -22.58
N SER A 642 7.12 53.21 -22.04
CA SER A 642 7.26 54.04 -20.84
C SER A 642 6.80 55.47 -21.17
N PRO A 643 6.04 56.15 -20.29
CA PRO A 643 5.72 57.57 -20.47
C PRO A 643 6.97 58.46 -20.62
N SER A 644 8.15 57.99 -20.16
CA SER A 644 9.44 58.67 -20.37
C SER A 644 9.91 58.68 -21.83
N ALA A 645 9.38 57.85 -22.72
CA ALA A 645 9.77 57.78 -24.13
C ALA A 645 9.49 59.08 -24.91
N PHE A 646 8.63 59.95 -24.38
CA PHE A 646 8.44 61.31 -24.91
C PHE A 646 9.59 62.27 -24.56
N LEU A 647 10.27 62.05 -23.43
CA LEU A 647 11.42 62.84 -22.98
C LEU A 647 12.77 62.26 -23.44
N GLU A 648 12.82 60.96 -23.71
CA GLU A 648 13.97 60.22 -24.24
C GLU A 648 14.68 60.87 -25.46
N PRO A 649 14.01 61.50 -26.45
CA PRO A 649 14.70 62.22 -27.53
C PRO A 649 15.37 63.54 -27.13
N PHE A 650 15.17 64.06 -25.91
CA PHE A 650 15.77 65.31 -25.43
C PHE A 650 16.54 65.11 -24.12
N SER A 651 17.87 65.02 -24.19
CA SER A 651 18.70 64.97 -22.97
C SER A 651 18.51 66.21 -22.10
N ALA A 652 18.80 66.08 -20.80
CA ALA A 652 18.72 67.21 -19.86
C ALA A 652 19.56 68.41 -20.32
N ASP A 653 20.68 68.17 -20.99
CA ASP A 653 21.57 69.21 -21.55
C ASP A 653 20.86 70.04 -22.62
N VAL A 654 20.00 69.44 -23.45
CA VAL A 654 19.23 70.17 -24.48
C VAL A 654 18.21 71.11 -23.83
N TRP A 655 17.55 70.67 -22.75
CA TRP A 655 16.64 71.52 -21.98
C TRP A 655 17.37 72.69 -21.30
N VAL A 656 18.54 72.44 -20.71
CA VAL A 656 19.39 73.50 -20.14
C VAL A 656 19.87 74.47 -21.23
N MET A 657 20.33 73.97 -22.38
CA MET A 657 20.75 74.79 -23.51
C MET A 657 19.62 75.64 -24.09
N MET A 658 18.39 75.10 -24.19
CA MET A 658 17.22 75.87 -24.61
C MET A 658 16.93 77.03 -23.65
N PHE A 659 16.99 76.78 -22.34
CA PHE A 659 16.79 77.80 -21.31
C PHE A 659 17.89 78.88 -21.35
N VAL A 660 19.16 78.47 -21.45
CA VAL A 660 20.31 79.40 -21.56
C VAL A 660 20.21 80.25 -22.84
N MET A 661 19.84 79.66 -23.98
CA MET A 661 19.67 80.41 -25.24
C MET A 661 18.49 81.38 -25.17
N LEU A 662 17.36 81.00 -24.55
CA LEU A 662 16.26 81.94 -24.30
C LEU A 662 16.70 83.13 -23.44
N LEU A 663 17.47 82.89 -22.37
CA LEU A 663 18.02 83.97 -21.52
C LEU A 663 19.01 84.87 -22.28
N ILE A 664 19.92 84.31 -23.08
CA ILE A 664 20.86 85.11 -23.89
C ILE A 664 20.12 85.93 -24.94
N VAL A 665 19.19 85.34 -25.70
CA VAL A 665 18.43 86.02 -26.76
C VAL A 665 17.55 87.12 -26.17
N SER A 666 16.86 86.88 -25.05
CA SER A 666 16.06 87.89 -24.38
C SER A 666 16.89 89.04 -23.79
N ALA A 667 18.02 88.74 -23.15
CA ALA A 667 18.94 89.77 -22.63
C ALA A 667 19.52 90.64 -23.76
N VAL A 668 19.96 90.03 -24.86
CA VAL A 668 20.47 90.76 -26.04
C VAL A 668 19.34 91.56 -26.70
N ALA A 669 18.14 91.01 -26.85
CA ALA A 669 17.00 91.72 -27.41
C ALA A 669 16.61 92.94 -26.56
N VAL A 670 16.52 92.80 -25.23
CA VAL A 670 16.26 93.92 -24.31
C VAL A 670 17.35 94.96 -24.40
N PHE A 671 18.63 94.58 -24.37
CA PHE A 671 19.76 95.50 -24.52
C PHE A 671 19.71 96.28 -25.85
N VAL A 672 19.39 95.60 -26.96
CA VAL A 672 19.23 96.25 -28.28
C VAL A 672 18.02 97.19 -28.30
N PHE A 673 16.88 96.80 -27.71
CA PHE A 673 15.70 97.67 -27.61
C PHE A 673 15.94 98.88 -26.70
N GLU A 674 16.65 98.74 -25.58
CA GLU A 674 17.02 99.89 -24.74
C GLU A 674 18.06 100.80 -25.41
N TYR A 675 18.98 100.25 -26.21
CA TYR A 675 19.98 101.03 -26.95
C TYR A 675 19.39 101.84 -28.11
N PHE A 676 18.38 101.32 -28.80
CA PHE A 676 17.72 102.01 -29.92
C PHE A 676 16.41 102.73 -29.56
N SER A 677 15.86 102.54 -28.36
CA SER A 677 14.67 103.26 -27.90
C SER A 677 15.00 104.69 -27.48
N PRO A 678 14.30 105.73 -27.97
CA PRO A 678 14.53 107.13 -27.58
C PRO A 678 14.11 107.46 -26.15
N VAL A 679 13.71 106.46 -25.36
CA VAL A 679 13.28 106.55 -23.96
C VAL A 679 14.13 105.67 -23.02
N GLY A 680 15.11 104.90 -23.56
CA GLY A 680 15.99 104.02 -22.79
C GLY A 680 17.24 104.73 -22.25
N TYR A 681 17.58 104.48 -20.98
CA TYR A 681 18.80 104.84 -20.21
C TYR A 681 19.39 106.27 -20.28
N ASN A 682 18.94 107.16 -21.16
CA ASN A 682 19.66 108.39 -21.53
C ASN A 682 18.79 109.66 -21.60
N ARG A 683 17.58 109.63 -21.00
CA ARG A 683 16.71 110.81 -20.82
C ARG A 683 16.04 110.85 -19.44
N CYS A 684 16.74 111.39 -18.45
CA CYS A 684 16.15 111.78 -17.16
C CYS A 684 16.60 113.20 -16.75
N LEU A 685 16.53 114.16 -17.70
CA LEU A 685 16.92 115.57 -17.53
C LEU A 685 15.94 116.60 -18.12
N ALA A 686 14.76 116.15 -18.59
CA ALA A 686 13.57 116.97 -18.86
C ALA A 686 12.35 116.03 -18.76
N ASP A 687 11.36 116.21 -17.89
CA ASP A 687 10.52 117.41 -17.64
C ASP A 687 9.58 117.70 -18.83
N GLY A 688 8.25 117.83 -18.65
CA GLY A 688 7.43 117.63 -17.46
C GLY A 688 5.99 118.14 -17.63
N ARG A 689 5.14 117.95 -16.60
CA ARG A 689 3.74 118.42 -16.46
C ARG A 689 2.70 117.84 -17.44
N GLU A 690 1.38 117.86 -17.19
CA GLU A 690 0.48 117.78 -16.00
C GLU A 690 -0.86 118.49 -16.33
N ALA A 691 -1.98 117.82 -16.01
CA ALA A 691 -3.31 118.35 -15.62
C ALA A 691 -4.25 117.11 -15.51
N GLU A 692 -4.70 116.68 -14.33
CA GLU A 692 -5.87 117.18 -13.57
C GLU A 692 -7.19 117.11 -14.35
N GLY A 693 -8.32 116.56 -13.84
CA GLY A 693 -8.67 115.85 -12.59
C GLY A 693 -10.05 115.16 -12.83
N THR A 694 -10.83 114.59 -11.90
CA THR A 694 -10.83 114.36 -10.43
C THR A 694 -11.60 113.03 -10.20
N ASP A 695 -11.18 112.05 -9.39
CA ASP A 695 -10.97 111.94 -7.92
C ASP A 695 -12.19 111.37 -7.14
N VAL A 696 -11.90 110.77 -5.97
CA VAL A 696 -12.77 110.29 -4.86
C VAL A 696 -13.10 108.77 -4.77
N ASP A 697 -12.29 108.12 -3.92
CA ASP A 697 -12.55 107.02 -2.96
C ASP A 697 -12.91 105.56 -3.38
N ARG A 698 -11.84 104.74 -3.35
CA ARG A 698 -11.55 103.66 -2.36
C ARG A 698 -12.17 102.24 -2.42
N ALA A 699 -11.22 101.32 -2.23
CA ALA A 699 -11.25 100.12 -1.38
C ALA A 699 -11.58 98.72 -1.97
N ALA A 700 -10.52 97.91 -2.01
CA ALA A 700 -10.46 96.46 -1.70
C ALA A 700 -10.92 95.40 -2.75
N HIS A 701 -9.90 94.63 -3.16
CA HIS A 701 -9.86 93.20 -3.53
C HIS A 701 -10.82 92.24 -2.78
N PRO A 702 -10.93 90.95 -3.20
CA PRO A 702 -10.62 90.32 -4.50
C PRO A 702 -11.77 89.43 -5.05
N THR A 703 -11.62 88.84 -6.24
CA THR A 703 -12.40 87.64 -6.63
C THR A 703 -11.58 86.71 -7.53
N ILE A 704 -11.71 85.39 -7.33
CA ILE A 704 -11.03 84.33 -8.09
C ILE A 704 -12.07 83.54 -8.90
N ILE A 705 -12.03 83.65 -10.23
CA ILE A 705 -12.64 82.73 -11.21
C ILE A 705 -11.68 82.78 -12.44
N ALA A 706 -10.88 81.79 -12.84
CA ALA A 706 -11.01 80.32 -12.99
C ALA A 706 -11.62 79.87 -14.33
N VAL A 707 -10.97 78.89 -15.00
CA VAL A 707 -11.35 78.22 -16.27
C VAL A 707 -11.32 79.21 -17.48
N ILE A 708 -10.85 78.92 -18.70
CA ILE A 708 -11.01 77.76 -19.61
C ILE A 708 -9.76 77.55 -20.50
N TYR A 709 -9.38 76.27 -20.68
CA TYR A 709 -8.67 75.62 -21.80
C TYR A 709 -7.70 76.42 -22.70
N GLN A 710 -6.48 75.89 -22.87
CA GLN A 710 -6.23 74.94 -23.97
C GLN A 710 -5.19 73.88 -23.57
#